data_AF-A0AAX6TB89-F1
#
_entry.id   AF-A0AAX6TB89-F1
#
_cell.length_a   1.000
_cell.length_b   1.000
_cell.length_c   1.000
_cell.angle_alpha   90.00
_cell.angle_beta   90.00
_cell.angle_gamma   90.00
#
_symmetry.space_group_name_H-M   'P 1'
#
loop_
_entity.id
_entity.type
_entity.pdbx_description
1 polymer ?
#
loop_
_entity_poly.entity_id
_entity_poly.type
_entity_poly.pdbx_seq_one_letter_code
_entity_poly.pdbx_strand_id
1 'polypeptide(L)'
;MPVDVILVLGFCVCAARTVVGLGLDPDLQMDIITELDLVNTTLGVTQVPGLHNGSKAFLFQDTEREIHGAPHVSEKLIQLFRNKSEFTFLATVQQKPSTSGVILSIRELEHSYFELESSGLRDEIRYRYMHKGKPRTEAFPYQMADGQWHKVALSVSASHLLLHVDCNRIYERVIDPPETSLPPGSNLWLGQRNQKHGLFKGIIQDGKVIFMPNGYITQCPNLNRTCPTCSDFLSLVQGIMDLQELLAKMTAKLNYAETRLSQLENCHCEKTCQVSGLLYRDQDSWVDGDHCRNCTCKSGVVECRRMSCAPLSCSPDSLPVHISGQCCKACRPKCIYGGKVLAEGQRILSKSCRECRGGVLVKITETCPPLNCSEKDHILPENQCCRVCRGHNFCVEAPKCGENSECKNWNTKATCECKNGYISVQGDSAYCEDIDECAAKMHYCHANTVCVNLPGLYRCDCVPGYIRVDDFSCTEHDECGSGQHNCDQNAICTNTVQGHSCTCKPGYVGNGTICRGRPAPPAFCEEGCRHGGTCVAPNKCACPSGFTGSRCEKDIDECALRTHTCWNDSACINLAGGFDCLCPSGPSCSGDCPHEGGLKHNGQVWTLKEDRCSVCSCKDGKIFCRRTACDCLNPSADLFCCPECDTRVTSQCLDQNGHKLYRSGDNWTHSCQQCRCLEGEVDCWPLTCPSLSCEYTALLEGDCCPRCISDPCLADNITYDIRKTCLDSSGISRLSGALWTMAGSPCTTCKCKNGRVCCSVDLECLQNN
;
A
#
# COMPACT_ATOMS: atom_id res chain seq x y z
N MET A 1 4.27 11.23 -84.21
CA MET A 1 4.52 12.40 -83.35
C MET A 1 3.57 12.31 -82.17
N PRO A 2 3.99 12.44 -80.89
CA PRO A 2 5.31 12.26 -80.28
C PRO A 2 5.41 10.90 -79.53
N VAL A 3 6.52 10.16 -79.61
CA VAL A 3 7.83 10.22 -78.91
C VAL A 3 7.83 9.51 -77.54
N ASP A 4 8.64 8.45 -77.50
CA ASP A 4 8.97 7.52 -76.42
C ASP A 4 9.43 8.14 -75.10
N VAL A 5 9.17 7.45 -73.98
CA VAL A 5 10.04 7.50 -72.80
C VAL A 5 10.37 6.07 -72.35
N ILE A 6 11.67 5.81 -72.37
CA ILE A 6 12.37 4.55 -72.19
C ILE A 6 12.40 4.15 -70.71
N LEU A 7 12.11 2.87 -70.48
CA LEU A 7 12.34 2.13 -69.23
C LEU A 7 13.87 1.94 -69.03
N VAL A 8 14.49 2.68 -68.13
CA VAL A 8 15.89 2.45 -67.73
C VAL A 8 15.93 1.62 -66.45
N LEU A 9 16.29 0.35 -66.62
CA LEU A 9 16.74 -0.56 -65.58
C LEU A 9 18.08 -0.06 -65.00
N GLY A 10 18.05 0.46 -63.77
CA GLY A 10 19.24 0.69 -62.95
C GLY A 10 19.48 -0.49 -62.02
N PHE A 11 20.46 -1.33 -62.35
CA PHE A 11 20.99 -2.39 -61.50
C PHE A 11 21.53 -1.81 -60.18
N CYS A 12 20.86 -2.07 -59.06
CA CYS A 12 21.46 -1.87 -57.74
C CYS A 12 22.20 -3.16 -57.36
N VAL A 13 23.52 -3.13 -57.50
CA VAL A 13 24.43 -4.17 -57.00
C VAL A 13 24.36 -4.15 -55.47
N CYS A 14 23.60 -5.09 -54.89
CA CYS A 14 23.69 -5.38 -53.46
C CYS A 14 25.03 -6.09 -53.19
N ALA A 15 26.06 -5.31 -52.87
CA ALA A 15 27.24 -5.84 -52.22
C ALA A 15 26.84 -6.24 -50.80
N ALA A 16 26.61 -7.54 -50.58
CA ALA A 16 26.46 -8.12 -49.27
C ALA A 16 27.75 -7.90 -48.47
N ARG A 17 27.74 -6.93 -47.54
CA ARG A 17 28.68 -6.92 -46.43
C ARG A 17 28.09 -7.77 -45.31
N THR A 18 28.83 -8.82 -44.96
CA THR A 18 28.61 -9.68 -43.81
C THR A 18 28.53 -8.83 -42.54
N VAL A 19 27.34 -8.73 -41.94
CA VAL A 19 27.13 -8.13 -40.61
C VAL A 19 27.51 -9.18 -39.57
N VAL A 20 28.65 -8.97 -38.93
CA VAL A 20 29.05 -9.67 -37.72
C VAL A 20 29.02 -8.66 -36.58
N GLY A 21 28.15 -8.90 -35.59
CA GLY A 21 28.20 -8.26 -34.26
C GLY A 21 27.17 -7.15 -34.01
N LEU A 22 26.46 -7.27 -32.88
CA LEU A 22 25.70 -6.20 -32.23
C LEU A 22 26.67 -5.08 -31.81
N GLY A 23 26.93 -4.12 -32.70
CA GLY A 23 27.66 -2.89 -32.41
C GLY A 23 26.77 -1.67 -32.61
N LEU A 24 26.79 -0.74 -31.65
CA LEU A 24 26.23 0.61 -31.82
C LEU A 24 26.95 1.33 -32.96
N ASP A 25 26.20 2.14 -33.71
CA ASP A 25 26.70 2.91 -34.86
C ASP A 25 27.90 3.81 -34.44
N PRO A 26 29.07 3.71 -35.09
CA PRO A 26 30.23 4.56 -34.78
C PRO A 26 29.96 6.06 -34.91
N ASP A 27 28.90 6.48 -35.61
CA ASP A 27 28.52 7.90 -35.76
C ASP A 27 27.80 8.49 -34.52
N LEU A 28 27.52 7.68 -33.50
CA LEU A 28 26.79 8.09 -32.28
C LEU A 28 27.60 7.97 -30.98
N GLN A 29 28.87 7.60 -31.06
CA GLN A 29 29.75 7.45 -29.89
C GLN A 29 31.18 7.91 -30.18
N MET A 30 31.85 8.43 -29.17
CA MET A 30 33.25 8.81 -29.22
C MET A 30 33.99 8.19 -28.02
N ASP A 31 34.95 7.31 -28.31
CA ASP A 31 35.84 6.74 -27.30
C ASP A 31 37.06 7.64 -27.13
N ILE A 32 37.00 8.47 -26.09
CA ILE A 32 37.98 9.51 -25.81
C ILE A 32 39.36 8.88 -25.54
N ILE A 33 39.40 7.72 -24.90
CA ILE A 33 40.67 7.06 -24.57
C ILE A 33 41.37 6.58 -25.84
N THR A 34 40.62 6.03 -26.80
CA THR A 34 41.20 5.58 -28.08
C THR A 34 41.60 6.74 -28.99
N GLU A 35 40.83 7.82 -29.02
CA GLU A 35 41.08 9.00 -29.87
C GLU A 35 42.27 9.84 -29.38
N LEU A 36 42.61 9.78 -28.09
CA LEU A 36 43.75 10.52 -27.52
C LEU A 36 45.11 9.81 -27.66
N ASP A 37 45.15 8.57 -28.17
CA ASP A 37 46.35 7.72 -28.35
C ASP A 37 47.39 7.84 -27.20
N LEU A 38 46.91 7.70 -25.96
CA LEU A 38 47.65 7.99 -24.72
C LEU A 38 48.94 7.18 -24.50
N VAL A 39 49.21 6.14 -25.30
CA VAL A 39 50.33 5.21 -25.08
C VAL A 39 51.67 5.76 -25.61
N ASN A 40 51.65 6.63 -26.62
CA ASN A 40 52.87 7.00 -27.36
C ASN A 40 53.33 8.45 -27.17
N THR A 41 52.54 9.32 -26.53
CA THR A 41 52.68 10.78 -26.69
C THR A 41 52.74 11.61 -25.41
N THR A 42 52.46 11.06 -24.21
CA THR A 42 52.24 11.89 -23.00
C THR A 42 53.08 11.48 -21.79
N LEU A 43 53.84 12.45 -21.26
CA LEU A 43 54.60 12.34 -20.01
C LEU A 43 53.61 12.27 -18.81
N GLY A 44 53.82 11.34 -17.87
CA GLY A 44 53.00 11.24 -16.65
C GLY A 44 51.74 10.36 -16.74
N VAL A 45 51.57 9.61 -17.83
CA VAL A 45 50.52 8.60 -18.01
C VAL A 45 51.15 7.25 -18.29
N THR A 46 50.71 6.21 -17.60
CA THR A 46 51.20 4.84 -17.81
C THR A 46 50.03 3.89 -17.99
N GLN A 47 50.08 3.03 -19.02
CA GLN A 47 49.08 1.99 -19.22
C GLN A 47 49.20 0.93 -18.11
N VAL A 48 48.09 0.57 -17.50
CA VAL A 48 48.00 -0.41 -16.39
C VAL A 48 46.86 -1.41 -16.63
N PRO A 49 46.84 -2.57 -15.95
CA PRO A 49 45.67 -3.44 -15.94
C PRO A 49 44.45 -2.73 -15.33
N GLY A 50 43.31 -2.82 -16.01
CA GLY A 50 42.05 -2.21 -15.56
C GLY A 50 41.14 -3.17 -14.81
N LEU A 51 39.90 -2.72 -14.53
CA LEU A 51 38.83 -3.53 -13.94
C LEU A 51 38.49 -4.75 -14.81
N HIS A 52 38.60 -4.62 -16.13
CA HIS A 52 38.43 -5.71 -17.08
C HIS A 52 39.41 -5.65 -18.25
N ASN A 53 39.66 -6.79 -18.90
CA ASN A 53 40.64 -6.91 -19.99
C ASN A 53 40.14 -6.43 -21.37
N GLY A 54 38.87 -6.03 -21.48
CA GLY A 54 38.26 -5.61 -22.75
C GLY A 54 38.62 -4.22 -23.26
N SER A 55 39.29 -3.39 -22.44
CA SER A 55 39.71 -2.03 -22.80
C SER A 55 40.99 -1.64 -22.06
N LYS A 56 41.71 -0.64 -22.58
CA LYS A 56 42.96 -0.14 -21.96
C LYS A 56 42.63 0.78 -20.78
N ALA A 57 43.35 0.61 -19.67
CA ALA A 57 43.28 1.51 -18.52
C ALA A 57 44.58 2.31 -18.37
N PHE A 58 44.46 3.55 -17.92
CA PHE A 58 45.59 4.48 -17.82
C PHE A 58 45.68 5.05 -16.42
N LEU A 59 46.86 4.94 -15.81
CA LEU A 59 47.20 5.55 -14.53
C LEU A 59 47.73 6.97 -14.76
N PHE A 60 47.06 7.94 -14.13
CA PHE A 60 47.42 9.35 -14.15
C PHE A 60 48.26 9.67 -12.92
N GLN A 61 49.55 9.94 -13.13
CA GLN A 61 50.53 10.20 -12.06
C GLN A 61 50.52 11.67 -11.62
N ASP A 62 51.10 11.97 -10.46
CA ASP A 62 51.11 13.31 -9.84
C ASP A 62 52.20 14.23 -10.43
N THR A 63 52.33 14.27 -11.76
CA THR A 63 53.29 15.10 -12.49
C THR A 63 52.57 16.03 -13.47
N GLU A 64 53.19 17.17 -13.79
CA GLU A 64 52.71 18.05 -14.88
C GLU A 64 52.62 17.25 -16.18
N ARG A 65 51.48 17.40 -16.86
CA ARG A 65 51.13 16.63 -18.05
C ARG A 65 50.15 17.40 -18.90
N GLU A 66 50.16 17.11 -20.19
CA GLU A 66 49.36 17.82 -21.17
C GLU A 66 48.58 16.82 -22.02
N ILE A 67 47.39 16.47 -21.55
CA ILE A 67 46.52 15.48 -22.17
C ILE A 67 45.30 16.22 -22.75
N HIS A 68 45.48 16.79 -23.93
CA HIS A 68 44.39 17.36 -24.71
C HIS A 68 44.23 16.66 -26.06
N GLY A 69 43.02 16.69 -26.59
CA GLY A 69 42.71 16.19 -27.92
C GLY A 69 43.40 16.99 -29.01
N ALA A 70 43.98 16.27 -29.99
CA ALA A 70 44.49 16.91 -31.19
C ALA A 70 43.36 17.70 -31.90
N PRO A 71 43.68 18.74 -32.69
CA PRO A 71 42.66 19.61 -33.29
C PRO A 71 41.56 18.86 -34.06
N HIS A 72 41.90 17.79 -34.78
CA HIS A 72 40.94 16.95 -35.49
C HIS A 72 39.98 16.17 -34.58
N VAL A 73 40.43 15.77 -33.38
CA VAL A 73 39.62 15.09 -32.35
C VAL A 73 38.62 16.08 -31.75
N SER A 74 39.08 17.30 -31.45
CA SER A 74 38.23 18.39 -30.95
C SER A 74 37.18 18.81 -31.99
N GLU A 75 37.55 18.91 -33.27
CA GLU A 75 36.60 19.19 -34.36
C GLU A 75 35.53 18.10 -34.50
N LYS A 76 35.93 16.81 -34.42
CA LYS A 76 34.99 15.68 -34.43
C LYS A 76 34.00 15.77 -33.26
N LEU A 77 34.49 16.11 -32.07
CA LEU A 77 33.65 16.30 -30.88
C LEU A 77 32.66 17.46 -31.05
N ILE A 78 33.12 18.60 -31.58
CA ILE A 78 32.26 19.76 -31.86
C ILE A 78 31.16 19.40 -32.86
N GLN A 79 31.49 18.60 -33.89
CA GLN A 79 30.49 18.11 -34.86
C GLN A 79 29.45 17.19 -34.21
N LEU A 80 29.86 16.31 -33.29
CA LEU A 80 28.96 15.38 -32.59
C LEU A 80 28.01 16.09 -31.60
N PHE A 81 28.47 17.13 -30.92
CA PHE A 81 27.62 17.95 -30.05
C PHE A 81 26.61 18.81 -30.83
N ARG A 82 26.88 19.08 -32.11
CA ARG A 82 26.03 19.94 -32.95
C ARG A 82 24.65 19.31 -33.15
N ASN A 83 23.61 20.03 -32.72
CA ASN A 83 22.21 19.64 -32.88
C ASN A 83 21.81 18.35 -32.12
N LYS A 84 22.59 17.95 -31.11
CA LYS A 84 22.25 16.86 -30.18
C LYS A 84 21.94 17.47 -28.81
N SER A 85 20.71 17.29 -28.34
CA SER A 85 20.27 17.73 -27.00
C SER A 85 20.44 16.68 -25.92
N GLU A 86 20.91 15.49 -26.31
CA GLU A 86 21.05 14.32 -25.45
C GLU A 86 22.44 13.72 -25.61
N PHE A 87 23.14 13.55 -24.49
CA PHE A 87 24.42 12.88 -24.46
C PHE A 87 24.65 12.25 -23.10
N THR A 88 25.48 11.21 -23.07
CA THR A 88 25.89 10.53 -21.86
C THR A 88 27.40 10.38 -21.85
N PHE A 89 28.04 10.89 -20.79
CA PHE A 89 29.44 10.62 -20.51
C PHE A 89 29.55 9.41 -19.59
N LEU A 90 30.45 8.49 -19.93
CA LEU A 90 30.73 7.26 -19.21
C LEU A 90 32.22 7.18 -18.91
N ALA A 91 32.55 6.78 -17.69
CA ALA A 91 33.92 6.43 -17.33
C ALA A 91 33.93 5.40 -16.21
N THR A 92 34.93 4.53 -16.22
CA THR A 92 35.27 3.64 -15.11
C THR A 92 36.52 4.19 -14.45
N VAL A 93 36.42 4.60 -13.19
CA VAL A 93 37.44 5.39 -12.50
C VAL A 93 37.82 4.76 -11.17
N GLN A 94 39.11 4.76 -10.86
CA GLN A 94 39.62 4.43 -9.53
C GLN A 94 40.45 5.61 -9.04
N GLN A 95 39.91 6.40 -8.12
CA GLN A 95 40.54 7.62 -7.65
C GLN A 95 41.27 7.41 -6.32
N LYS A 96 42.45 8.02 -6.17
CA LYS A 96 43.22 7.94 -4.91
C LYS A 96 42.44 8.61 -3.76
N PRO A 97 42.42 8.02 -2.55
CA PRO A 97 41.65 8.55 -1.43
C PRO A 97 41.91 10.02 -1.13
N SER A 98 40.84 10.77 -0.86
CA SER A 98 40.88 12.20 -0.48
C SER A 98 41.57 13.13 -1.49
N THR A 99 41.72 12.70 -2.75
CA THR A 99 42.23 13.56 -3.83
C THR A 99 41.07 14.22 -4.59
N SER A 100 41.32 15.41 -5.14
CA SER A 100 40.38 16.08 -6.05
C SER A 100 40.97 16.15 -7.46
N GLY A 101 40.16 15.92 -8.48
CA GLY A 101 40.63 15.83 -9.85
C GLY A 101 39.52 15.89 -10.88
N VAL A 102 39.83 16.42 -12.06
CA VAL A 102 38.90 16.51 -13.18
C VAL A 102 39.02 15.26 -14.05
N ILE A 103 37.88 14.58 -14.26
CA ILE A 103 37.81 13.36 -15.07
C ILE A 103 37.81 13.74 -16.55
N LEU A 104 36.94 14.67 -16.94
CA LEU A 104 36.84 15.19 -18.31
C LEU A 104 36.52 16.68 -18.28
N SER A 105 37.15 17.46 -19.17
CA SER A 105 36.87 18.88 -19.35
C SER A 105 36.87 19.26 -20.84
N ILE A 106 35.77 19.82 -21.33
CA ILE A 106 35.64 20.48 -22.63
C ILE A 106 35.55 21.98 -22.36
N ARG A 107 36.55 22.72 -22.83
CA ARG A 107 36.66 24.15 -22.52
C ARG A 107 37.22 24.97 -23.67
N GLU A 108 36.82 26.22 -23.72
CA GLU A 108 37.44 27.24 -24.55
C GLU A 108 37.84 28.39 -23.63
N LEU A 109 39.15 28.69 -23.57
CA LEU A 109 39.69 29.72 -22.66
C LEU A 109 39.22 29.50 -21.20
N GLU A 110 38.48 30.45 -20.64
CA GLU A 110 37.94 30.42 -19.27
C GLU A 110 36.55 29.75 -19.16
N HIS A 111 35.89 29.44 -20.28
CA HIS A 111 34.56 28.85 -20.28
C HIS A 111 34.60 27.32 -20.37
N SER A 112 33.92 26.67 -19.42
CA SER A 112 33.79 25.21 -19.36
C SER A 112 32.41 24.80 -19.84
N TYR A 113 32.33 24.22 -21.04
CA TYR A 113 31.09 23.76 -21.64
C TYR A 113 30.65 22.41 -21.08
N PHE A 114 31.60 21.58 -20.70
CA PHE A 114 31.39 20.35 -19.95
C PHE A 114 32.59 20.11 -19.06
N GLU A 115 32.42 20.00 -17.75
CA GLU A 115 33.50 19.55 -16.85
C GLU A 115 32.92 18.68 -15.74
N LEU A 116 33.47 17.48 -15.62
CA LEU A 116 33.15 16.56 -14.53
C LEU A 116 34.35 16.45 -13.59
N GLU A 117 34.18 16.95 -12.38
CA GLU A 117 35.19 16.99 -11.32
C GLU A 117 34.75 16.10 -10.16
N SER A 118 35.66 15.25 -9.67
CA SER A 118 35.45 14.52 -8.42
C SER A 118 36.32 15.13 -7.33
N SER A 119 35.69 15.57 -6.25
CA SER A 119 36.37 16.17 -5.10
C SER A 119 36.31 15.25 -3.88
N GLY A 120 37.41 14.53 -3.61
CA GLY A 120 37.55 13.72 -2.41
C GLY A 120 37.78 14.50 -1.11
N LEU A 121 37.98 15.82 -1.16
CA LEU A 121 38.09 16.66 0.05
C LEU A 121 36.73 17.13 0.57
N ARG A 122 35.73 17.18 -0.32
CA ARG A 122 34.37 17.63 -0.02
C ARG A 122 33.33 16.52 -0.21
N ASP A 123 33.80 15.31 -0.52
CA ASP A 123 33.00 14.14 -0.84
C ASP A 123 31.84 14.46 -1.81
N GLU A 124 32.19 15.06 -2.95
CA GLU A 124 31.22 15.46 -3.95
C GLU A 124 31.73 15.30 -5.40
N ILE A 125 30.78 15.05 -6.30
CA ILE A 125 30.96 15.08 -7.75
C ILE A 125 30.37 16.39 -8.24
N ARG A 126 31.13 17.16 -9.02
CA ARG A 126 30.68 18.43 -9.60
C ARG A 126 30.60 18.35 -11.12
N TYR A 127 29.48 18.78 -11.65
CA TYR A 127 29.27 18.98 -13.07
C TYR A 127 29.17 20.47 -13.38
N ARG A 128 30.07 20.99 -14.22
CA ARG A 128 30.05 22.38 -14.69
C ARG A 128 29.70 22.45 -16.17
N TYR A 129 28.87 23.41 -16.52
CA TYR A 129 28.38 23.60 -17.88
C TYR A 129 27.99 25.07 -18.12
N MET A 130 27.76 25.42 -19.39
CA MET A 130 27.30 26.77 -19.78
C MET A 130 25.80 26.75 -20.11
N HIS A 131 25.07 27.77 -19.65
CA HIS A 131 23.70 28.03 -20.06
C HIS A 131 23.53 29.51 -20.42
N LYS A 132 23.18 29.81 -21.68
CA LYS A 132 22.99 31.18 -22.18
C LYS A 132 24.18 32.10 -21.84
N GLY A 133 25.41 31.60 -22.03
CA GLY A 133 26.63 32.33 -21.74
C GLY A 133 26.99 32.50 -20.25
N LYS A 134 26.24 31.88 -19.32
CA LYS A 134 26.56 31.89 -17.88
C LYS A 134 27.03 30.50 -17.40
N PRO A 135 28.10 30.43 -16.60
CA PRO A 135 28.55 29.16 -16.01
C PRO A 135 27.57 28.69 -14.93
N ARG A 136 27.25 27.40 -14.95
CA ARG A 136 26.45 26.68 -13.97
C ARG A 136 27.28 25.56 -13.35
N THR A 137 26.99 25.22 -12.10
CA THR A 137 27.65 24.13 -11.39
C THR A 137 26.61 23.36 -10.59
N GLU A 138 26.49 22.06 -10.87
CA GLU A 138 25.73 21.12 -10.06
C GLU A 138 26.71 20.33 -9.20
N ALA A 139 26.46 20.28 -7.89
CA ALA A 139 27.26 19.52 -6.94
C ALA A 139 26.42 18.39 -6.34
N PHE A 140 26.95 17.19 -6.39
CA PHE A 140 26.32 15.96 -5.94
C PHE A 140 27.13 15.37 -4.80
N PRO A 141 26.63 15.37 -3.55
CA PRO A 141 27.30 14.73 -2.43
C PRO A 141 27.49 13.23 -2.71
N TYR A 142 28.73 12.81 -2.93
CA TYR A 142 29.09 11.43 -3.19
C TYR A 142 30.61 11.25 -3.03
N GLN A 143 31.02 10.31 -2.18
CA GLN A 143 32.41 9.99 -1.97
C GLN A 143 32.89 8.97 -3.03
N MET A 144 33.54 9.47 -4.07
CA MET A 144 34.10 8.65 -5.16
C MET A 144 35.61 8.43 -5.04
N ALA A 145 36.26 9.17 -4.14
CA ALA A 145 37.70 9.09 -3.88
C ALA A 145 37.95 8.23 -2.63
N ASP A 146 37.65 6.95 -2.72
CA ASP A 146 37.80 5.95 -1.66
C ASP A 146 38.88 4.89 -1.97
N GLY A 147 39.47 4.94 -3.18
CA GLY A 147 40.45 3.98 -3.67
C GLY A 147 39.86 2.74 -4.35
N GLN A 148 38.54 2.63 -4.46
CA GLN A 148 37.85 1.54 -5.16
C GLN A 148 37.52 1.93 -6.61
N TRP A 149 37.12 0.92 -7.39
CA TRP A 149 36.66 1.11 -8.76
C TRP A 149 35.20 1.54 -8.78
N HIS A 150 34.91 2.63 -9.48
CA HIS A 150 33.56 3.11 -9.69
C HIS A 150 33.23 3.26 -11.18
N LYS A 151 32.01 2.89 -11.55
CA LYS A 151 31.43 3.13 -12.88
C LYS A 151 30.56 4.38 -12.82
N VAL A 152 30.98 5.46 -13.45
CA VAL A 152 30.26 6.74 -13.46
C VAL A 152 29.62 6.96 -14.82
N ALA A 153 28.32 7.24 -14.81
CA ALA A 153 27.57 7.64 -15.99
C ALA A 153 26.78 8.92 -15.71
N LEU A 154 27.11 10.00 -16.42
CA LEU A 154 26.39 11.26 -16.38
C LEU A 154 25.63 11.42 -17.69
N SER A 155 24.30 11.29 -17.64
CA SER A 155 23.41 11.45 -18.79
C SER A 155 22.68 12.79 -18.68
N VAL A 156 22.67 13.56 -19.77
CA VAL A 156 21.93 14.81 -19.86
C VAL A 156 21.01 14.73 -21.07
N SER A 157 19.70 14.93 -20.85
CA SER A 157 18.67 15.05 -21.87
C SER A 157 17.92 16.37 -21.66
N ALA A 158 18.19 17.34 -22.53
CA ALA A 158 17.65 18.70 -22.42
C ALA A 158 17.86 19.30 -21.01
N SER A 159 16.80 19.40 -20.20
CA SER A 159 16.82 19.93 -18.83
C SER A 159 16.90 18.85 -17.75
N HIS A 160 17.14 17.59 -18.10
CA HIS A 160 17.20 16.47 -17.17
C HIS A 160 18.62 15.92 -17.09
N LEU A 161 19.16 15.88 -15.88
CA LEU A 161 20.46 15.28 -15.56
C LEU A 161 20.24 14.03 -14.70
N LEU A 162 20.84 12.93 -15.13
CA LEU A 162 20.85 11.66 -14.44
C LEU A 162 22.30 11.25 -14.16
N LEU A 163 22.65 11.12 -12.87
CA LEU A 163 23.96 10.63 -12.44
C LEU A 163 23.81 9.22 -11.88
N HIS A 164 24.49 8.28 -12.51
CA HIS A 164 24.62 6.92 -12.02
C HIS A 164 26.05 6.65 -11.55
N VAL A 165 26.15 5.93 -10.44
CA VAL A 165 27.40 5.38 -9.94
C VAL A 165 27.18 3.90 -9.66
N ASP A 166 28.07 3.04 -10.17
CA ASP A 166 28.01 1.58 -10.02
C ASP A 166 26.68 0.96 -10.47
N CYS A 167 26.13 1.49 -11.56
CA CYS A 167 24.84 1.10 -12.13
C CYS A 167 23.62 1.40 -11.24
N ASN A 168 23.79 2.21 -10.19
CA ASN A 168 22.69 2.74 -9.39
C ASN A 168 22.43 4.19 -9.75
N ARG A 169 21.16 4.58 -9.88
CA ARG A 169 20.76 5.97 -10.08
C ARG A 169 20.89 6.72 -8.75
N ILE A 170 21.94 7.52 -8.60
CA ILE A 170 22.22 8.22 -7.34
C ILE A 170 21.49 9.56 -7.30
N TYR A 171 21.50 10.31 -8.41
CA TYR A 171 20.83 11.61 -8.50
C TYR A 171 20.07 11.77 -9.81
N GLU A 172 18.89 12.38 -9.68
CA GLU A 172 18.07 12.88 -10.78
C GLU A 172 17.77 14.36 -10.49
N ARG A 173 18.15 15.24 -11.41
CA ARG A 173 17.95 16.69 -11.27
C ARG A 173 17.43 17.31 -12.54
N VAL A 174 16.56 18.30 -12.34
CA VAL A 174 16.20 19.24 -13.40
C VAL A 174 17.21 20.38 -13.38
N ILE A 175 17.93 20.56 -14.47
CA ILE A 175 18.97 21.56 -14.64
C ILE A 175 18.59 22.54 -15.76
N ASP A 176 19.17 23.74 -15.75
CA ASP A 176 19.11 24.59 -16.94
C ASP A 176 19.75 23.83 -18.12
N PRO A 177 19.16 23.83 -19.33
CA PRO A 177 19.66 23.02 -20.43
C PRO A 177 21.06 23.46 -20.85
N PRO A 178 22.05 22.56 -20.91
CA PRO A 178 23.43 22.92 -21.24
C PRO A 178 23.54 23.34 -22.71
N GLU A 179 24.51 24.22 -22.96
CA GLU A 179 24.82 24.70 -24.30
C GLU A 179 25.52 23.60 -25.11
N THR A 180 24.89 23.18 -26.20
CA THR A 180 25.38 22.12 -27.09
C THR A 180 26.12 22.67 -28.31
N SER A 181 26.09 23.99 -28.51
CA SER A 181 26.89 24.69 -29.51
C SER A 181 28.29 25.00 -28.98
N LEU A 182 29.20 24.04 -29.14
CA LEU A 182 30.61 24.24 -28.81
C LEU A 182 31.29 25.17 -29.84
N PRO A 183 32.04 26.18 -29.40
CA PRO A 183 32.80 27.05 -30.29
C PRO A 183 34.01 26.31 -30.90
N PRO A 184 34.49 26.74 -32.09
CA PRO A 184 35.53 26.03 -32.85
C PRO A 184 36.89 25.95 -32.14
N GLY A 185 37.15 26.78 -31.12
CA GLY A 185 38.38 26.73 -30.31
C GLY A 185 38.30 25.82 -29.07
N SER A 186 37.24 25.02 -28.92
CA SER A 186 37.05 24.15 -27.76
C SER A 186 38.08 23.02 -27.73
N ASN A 187 38.76 22.86 -26.60
CA ASN A 187 39.74 21.79 -26.37
C ASN A 187 39.17 20.74 -25.41
N LEU A 188 39.35 19.47 -25.77
CA LEU A 188 39.03 18.31 -24.94
C LEU A 188 40.21 17.95 -24.05
N TRP A 189 40.02 17.88 -22.75
CA TRP A 189 41.02 17.48 -21.75
C TRP A 189 40.54 16.26 -20.97
N LEU A 190 41.40 15.26 -20.81
CA LEU A 190 41.10 14.04 -20.04
C LEU A 190 42.01 13.98 -18.80
N GLY A 191 41.43 13.74 -17.63
CA GLY A 191 42.18 13.64 -16.39
C GLY A 191 42.83 14.95 -15.92
N GLN A 192 42.46 16.09 -16.52
CA GLN A 192 42.96 17.42 -16.16
C GLN A 192 42.01 18.53 -16.61
N ARG A 193 42.07 19.68 -15.93
CA ARG A 193 41.29 20.89 -16.30
C ARG A 193 42.04 21.76 -17.30
N ASN A 194 43.36 21.84 -17.17
CA ASN A 194 44.29 22.54 -18.06
C ASN A 194 45.71 21.99 -17.82
N GLN A 195 46.75 22.66 -18.32
CA GLN A 195 48.14 22.21 -18.19
C GLN A 195 48.68 22.21 -16.73
N LYS A 196 48.09 23.02 -15.82
CA LYS A 196 48.63 23.24 -14.45
C LYS A 196 47.67 22.90 -13.30
N HIS A 197 46.37 22.78 -13.56
CA HIS A 197 45.33 22.67 -12.54
C HIS A 197 44.37 21.51 -12.82
N GLY A 198 43.72 21.02 -11.75
CA GLY A 198 42.66 20.00 -11.84
C GLY A 198 43.15 18.59 -12.20
N LEU A 199 44.41 18.27 -11.89
CA LEU A 199 45.03 16.98 -12.20
C LEU A 199 44.33 15.82 -11.45
N PHE A 200 43.72 14.90 -12.19
CA PHE A 200 43.21 13.64 -11.67
C PHE A 200 44.33 12.71 -11.19
N LYS A 201 44.11 12.04 -10.07
CA LYS A 201 45.07 11.12 -9.44
C LYS A 201 44.41 9.76 -9.28
N GLY A 202 44.74 8.83 -10.15
CA GLY A 202 44.06 7.54 -10.20
C GLY A 202 44.10 6.90 -11.57
N ILE A 203 43.26 5.89 -11.77
CA ILE A 203 43.15 5.14 -13.02
C ILE A 203 41.82 5.50 -13.68
N ILE A 204 41.85 5.74 -15.00
CA ILE A 204 40.65 5.92 -15.82
C ILE A 204 40.65 4.83 -16.90
N GLN A 205 39.48 4.21 -17.09
CA GLN A 205 39.16 3.20 -18.08
C GLN A 205 37.79 3.52 -18.70
N ASP A 206 37.52 3.07 -19.93
CA ASP A 206 36.23 3.19 -20.63
C ASP A 206 35.65 4.61 -20.77
N GLY A 207 36.50 5.64 -20.90
CA GLY A 207 36.08 7.03 -21.09
C GLY A 207 35.41 7.25 -22.45
N LYS A 208 34.08 7.39 -22.48
CA LYS A 208 33.27 7.50 -23.71
C LYS A 208 32.19 8.57 -23.58
N VAL A 209 31.85 9.21 -24.70
CA VAL A 209 30.65 10.05 -24.84
C VAL A 209 29.73 9.41 -25.87
N ILE A 210 28.46 9.23 -25.50
CA ILE A 210 27.44 8.60 -26.34
C ILE A 210 26.29 9.57 -26.55
N PHE A 211 25.92 9.84 -27.79
CA PHE A 211 24.87 10.79 -28.19
C PHE A 211 23.55 10.06 -28.50
N MET A 212 23.02 9.37 -27.48
CA MET A 212 21.77 8.61 -27.55
C MET A 212 21.02 8.71 -26.22
N PRO A 213 19.66 8.68 -26.22
CA PRO A 213 18.89 8.52 -25.01
C PRO A 213 19.33 7.26 -24.26
N ASN A 214 19.43 7.36 -22.94
CA ASN A 214 19.80 6.26 -22.05
C ASN A 214 21.16 5.61 -22.36
N GLY A 215 22.15 6.40 -22.81
CA GLY A 215 23.51 5.92 -23.10
C GLY A 215 24.20 5.19 -21.93
N TYR A 216 23.75 5.40 -20.68
CA TYR A 216 24.24 4.68 -19.49
C TYR A 216 24.00 3.16 -19.55
N ILE A 217 23.06 2.71 -20.38
CA ILE A 217 22.77 1.28 -20.60
C ILE A 217 24.01 0.55 -21.18
N THR A 218 24.89 1.22 -21.93
CA THR A 218 26.07 0.55 -22.50
C THR A 218 27.07 0.14 -21.43
N GLN A 219 27.20 0.90 -20.35
CA GLN A 219 28.04 0.56 -19.19
C GLN A 219 27.32 -0.41 -18.25
N CYS A 220 25.98 -0.40 -18.27
CA CYS A 220 25.12 -1.15 -17.37
C CYS A 220 23.88 -1.75 -18.11
N PRO A 221 24.05 -2.85 -18.87
CA PRO A 221 23.00 -3.41 -19.73
C PRO A 221 21.78 -3.94 -18.97
N ASN A 222 21.93 -4.22 -17.67
CA ASN A 222 20.85 -4.68 -16.81
C ASN A 222 19.83 -3.57 -16.47
N LEU A 223 20.15 -2.28 -16.67
CA LEU A 223 19.16 -1.20 -16.60
C LEU A 223 18.17 -1.19 -17.78
N ASN A 224 18.42 -1.96 -18.86
CA ASN A 224 17.49 -2.06 -19.99
C ASN A 224 16.40 -3.12 -19.79
N ARG A 225 16.42 -3.86 -18.67
CA ARG A 225 15.31 -4.75 -18.29
C ARG A 225 14.19 -4.04 -17.52
N THR A 226 14.31 -2.73 -17.34
CA THR A 226 13.35 -1.90 -16.61
C THR A 226 12.60 -0.98 -17.57
N CYS A 227 11.50 -1.52 -18.10
CA CYS A 227 10.39 -0.69 -18.59
C CYS A 227 9.86 0.15 -17.39
N PRO A 228 9.43 1.42 -17.60
CA PRO A 228 9.17 2.38 -16.52
C PRO A 228 8.01 2.05 -15.56
N THR A 229 7.29 0.94 -15.78
CA THR A 229 6.16 0.51 -14.95
C THR A 229 6.43 -0.76 -14.12
N CYS A 230 7.61 -1.38 -14.22
CA CYS A 230 7.85 -2.68 -13.57
C CYS A 230 8.58 -2.62 -12.21
N SER A 231 9.18 -1.49 -11.80
CA SER A 231 9.74 -1.40 -10.44
C SER A 231 8.65 -1.46 -9.37
N ASP A 232 7.47 -0.92 -9.71
CA ASP A 232 6.27 -1.06 -8.89
C ASP A 232 5.65 -2.44 -9.05
N PHE A 233 5.70 -3.07 -10.23
CA PHE A 233 5.15 -4.42 -10.43
C PHE A 233 5.95 -5.51 -9.72
N LEU A 234 7.29 -5.45 -9.63
CA LEU A 234 8.07 -6.43 -8.86
C LEU A 234 7.94 -6.22 -7.35
N SER A 235 7.82 -4.97 -6.89
CA SER A 235 7.53 -4.66 -5.48
C SER A 235 6.08 -5.02 -5.12
N LEU A 236 5.15 -4.91 -6.08
CA LEU A 236 3.76 -5.34 -5.94
C LEU A 236 3.63 -6.85 -6.10
N VAL A 237 4.39 -7.53 -6.95
CA VAL A 237 4.42 -9.00 -7.06
C VAL A 237 5.10 -9.60 -5.84
N GLN A 238 6.22 -9.04 -5.38
CA GLN A 238 6.82 -9.42 -4.10
C GLN A 238 5.86 -9.10 -2.96
N GLY A 239 5.22 -7.93 -2.96
CA GLY A 239 4.20 -7.55 -1.99
C GLY A 239 2.96 -8.43 -2.01
N ILE A 240 2.50 -8.88 -3.19
CA ILE A 240 1.38 -9.82 -3.39
C ILE A 240 1.80 -11.22 -2.98
N MET A 241 3.03 -11.65 -3.26
CA MET A 241 3.56 -12.94 -2.80
C MET A 241 3.74 -12.93 -1.28
N ASP A 242 4.23 -11.85 -0.70
CA ASP A 242 4.33 -11.64 0.75
C ASP A 242 2.93 -11.56 1.38
N LEU A 243 1.96 -10.91 0.73
CA LEU A 243 0.55 -10.89 1.15
C LEU A 243 -0.13 -12.25 0.99
N GLN A 244 0.18 -13.00 -0.06
CA GLN A 244 -0.31 -14.37 -0.26
C GLN A 244 0.31 -15.32 0.76
N GLU A 245 1.57 -15.12 1.14
CA GLU A 245 2.23 -15.87 2.21
C GLU A 245 1.67 -15.48 3.58
N LEU A 246 1.41 -14.18 3.83
CA LEU A 246 0.72 -13.70 5.02
C LEU A 246 -0.72 -14.18 5.08
N LEU A 247 -1.46 -14.16 3.97
CA LEU A 247 -2.82 -14.71 3.87
C LEU A 247 -2.80 -16.22 4.03
N ALA A 248 -1.83 -16.95 3.48
CA ALA A 248 -1.69 -18.39 3.67
C ALA A 248 -1.32 -18.72 5.13
N LYS A 249 -0.44 -17.94 5.76
CA LYS A 249 -0.10 -18.04 7.19
C LYS A 249 -1.29 -17.64 8.08
N MET A 250 -2.05 -16.61 7.73
CA MET A 250 -3.26 -16.21 8.44
C MET A 250 -4.37 -17.23 8.24
N THR A 251 -4.53 -17.80 7.05
CA THR A 251 -5.50 -18.87 6.76
C THR A 251 -5.08 -20.16 7.46
N ALA A 252 -3.80 -20.48 7.55
CA ALA A 252 -3.30 -21.61 8.34
C ALA A 252 -3.48 -21.36 9.85
N LYS A 253 -3.22 -20.14 10.34
CA LYS A 253 -3.50 -19.75 11.73
C LYS A 253 -4.99 -19.71 12.03
N LEU A 254 -5.82 -19.29 11.08
CA LEU A 254 -7.27 -19.26 11.17
C LEU A 254 -7.83 -20.68 11.13
N ASN A 255 -7.34 -21.54 10.23
CA ASN A 255 -7.70 -22.96 10.17
C ASN A 255 -7.21 -23.70 11.43
N TYR A 256 -6.03 -23.37 11.96
CA TYR A 256 -5.54 -23.87 13.27
C TYR A 256 -6.39 -23.35 14.44
N ALA A 257 -6.81 -22.08 14.39
CA ALA A 257 -7.72 -21.50 15.37
C ALA A 257 -9.13 -22.07 15.24
N GLU A 258 -9.63 -22.35 14.03
CA GLU A 258 -10.89 -23.02 13.73
C GLU A 258 -10.84 -24.50 14.12
N THR A 259 -9.72 -25.20 13.97
CA THR A 259 -9.56 -26.56 14.49
C THR A 259 -9.49 -26.56 16.01
N ARG A 260 -8.84 -25.57 16.63
CA ARG A 260 -8.87 -25.40 18.10
C ARG A 260 -10.24 -24.96 18.62
N LEU A 261 -10.93 -24.08 17.90
CA LEU A 261 -12.31 -23.67 18.19
C LEU A 261 -13.27 -24.82 17.97
N SER A 262 -13.09 -25.64 16.93
CA SER A 262 -13.83 -26.89 16.69
C SER A 262 -13.58 -27.92 17.80
N GLN A 263 -12.33 -28.02 18.29
CA GLN A 263 -12.02 -28.84 19.47
C GLN A 263 -12.63 -28.29 20.77
N LEU A 264 -12.89 -26.98 20.85
CA LEU A 264 -13.59 -26.31 21.95
C LEU A 264 -15.13 -26.30 21.78
N GLU A 265 -15.66 -26.33 20.55
CA GLU A 265 -17.08 -26.49 20.19
C GLU A 265 -17.59 -27.90 20.49
N ASN A 266 -16.67 -28.87 20.63
CA ASN A 266 -16.98 -30.17 21.22
C ASN A 266 -17.29 -30.10 22.73
N CYS A 267 -17.16 -28.94 23.40
CA CYS A 267 -17.94 -28.62 24.60
C CYS A 267 -19.30 -28.06 24.17
N HIS A 268 -20.14 -28.98 23.72
CA HIS A 268 -21.46 -28.74 23.16
C HIS A 268 -22.43 -28.19 24.23
N CYS A 269 -22.80 -26.90 24.14
CA CYS A 269 -24.06 -26.46 24.72
C CYS A 269 -25.16 -26.75 23.69
N GLU A 270 -25.85 -27.88 23.81
CA GLU A 270 -26.98 -28.26 22.96
C GLU A 270 -28.04 -27.14 22.94
N LYS A 271 -28.10 -26.35 21.85
CA LYS A 271 -29.19 -25.39 21.63
C LYS A 271 -30.39 -26.14 21.09
N THR A 272 -31.52 -26.03 21.78
CA THR A 272 -32.76 -26.74 21.44
C THR A 272 -33.71 -25.82 20.65
N CYS A 273 -34.43 -26.36 19.68
CA CYS A 273 -35.44 -25.63 18.92
C CYS A 273 -36.84 -25.91 19.49
N GLN A 274 -37.63 -24.86 19.75
CA GLN A 274 -39.00 -25.00 20.21
C GLN A 274 -39.99 -24.72 19.06
N VAL A 275 -40.75 -25.74 18.65
CA VAL A 275 -41.73 -25.64 17.56
C VAL A 275 -43.05 -26.24 18.01
N SER A 276 -44.12 -25.46 17.94
CA SER A 276 -45.49 -25.88 18.31
C SER A 276 -45.60 -26.51 19.71
N GLY A 277 -44.77 -26.05 20.65
CA GLY A 277 -44.72 -26.55 22.04
C GLY A 277 -43.87 -27.81 22.25
N LEU A 278 -43.32 -28.40 21.19
CA LEU A 278 -42.40 -29.54 21.25
C LEU A 278 -40.95 -29.04 21.15
N LEU A 279 -40.06 -29.70 21.88
CA LEU A 279 -38.65 -29.33 22.01
C LEU A 279 -37.79 -30.35 21.26
N TYR A 280 -37.08 -29.86 20.24
CA TYR A 280 -36.22 -30.65 19.36
C TYR A 280 -34.76 -30.37 19.70
N ARG A 281 -33.94 -31.42 19.79
CA ARG A 281 -32.49 -31.32 20.02
C ARG A 281 -31.77 -30.90 18.75
N ASP A 282 -30.54 -30.44 18.90
CA ASP A 282 -29.68 -30.12 17.75
C ASP A 282 -29.54 -31.35 16.86
N GLN A 283 -29.74 -31.18 15.54
CA GLN A 283 -29.82 -32.22 14.50
C GLN A 283 -31.10 -33.07 14.45
N ASP A 284 -32.06 -32.88 15.36
CA ASP A 284 -33.34 -33.58 15.24
C ASP A 284 -34.07 -33.15 13.95
N SER A 285 -34.55 -34.16 13.22
CA SER A 285 -35.28 -34.00 11.96
C SER A 285 -36.72 -34.44 12.13
N TRP A 286 -37.68 -33.63 11.70
CA TRP A 286 -39.10 -33.99 11.70
C TRP A 286 -39.79 -33.55 10.42
N VAL A 287 -40.88 -34.23 10.09
CA VAL A 287 -41.72 -33.88 8.96
C VAL A 287 -42.87 -33.01 9.46
N ASP A 288 -42.93 -31.78 8.98
CA ASP A 288 -44.12 -30.94 9.14
C ASP A 288 -45.19 -31.42 8.15
N GLY A 289 -46.20 -32.10 8.69
CA GLY A 289 -47.30 -32.70 7.92
C GLY A 289 -48.27 -31.69 7.32
N ASP A 290 -48.37 -30.49 7.88
CA ASP A 290 -49.31 -29.46 7.40
C ASP A 290 -48.74 -28.66 6.21
N HIS A 291 -47.42 -28.52 6.13
CA HIS A 291 -46.73 -27.75 5.08
C HIS A 291 -45.79 -28.57 4.19
N CYS A 292 -45.69 -29.88 4.42
CA CYS A 292 -44.90 -30.82 3.61
C CYS A 292 -43.41 -30.47 3.51
N ARG A 293 -42.82 -30.18 4.67
CA ARG A 293 -41.41 -29.80 4.82
C ARG A 293 -40.70 -30.82 5.70
N ASN A 294 -39.45 -31.13 5.36
CA ASN A 294 -38.52 -31.77 6.27
C ASN A 294 -37.76 -30.68 7.02
N CYS A 295 -37.99 -30.58 8.31
CA CYS A 295 -37.42 -29.56 9.17
C CYS A 295 -36.31 -30.16 10.02
N THR A 296 -35.20 -29.45 10.11
CA THR A 296 -34.04 -29.82 10.93
C THR A 296 -33.72 -28.68 11.88
N CYS A 297 -33.54 -29.00 13.16
CA CYS A 297 -32.98 -28.04 14.11
C CYS A 297 -31.46 -27.98 13.90
N LYS A 298 -30.93 -26.80 13.59
CA LYS A 298 -29.48 -26.54 13.53
C LYS A 298 -29.13 -25.37 14.44
N SER A 299 -28.43 -25.67 15.52
CA SER A 299 -27.88 -24.70 16.47
C SER A 299 -28.90 -23.68 17.00
N GLY A 300 -30.14 -24.13 17.26
CA GLY A 300 -31.25 -23.31 17.76
C GLY A 300 -32.10 -22.63 16.68
N VAL A 301 -31.80 -22.83 15.38
CA VAL A 301 -32.60 -22.32 14.25
C VAL A 301 -33.24 -23.49 13.51
N VAL A 302 -34.53 -23.35 13.19
CA VAL A 302 -35.30 -24.36 12.45
C VAL A 302 -35.12 -24.12 10.94
N GLU A 303 -34.39 -25.01 10.28
CA GLU A 303 -34.27 -25.02 8.82
C GLU A 303 -35.26 -26.04 8.22
N CYS A 304 -36.29 -25.56 7.54
CA CYS A 304 -37.25 -26.41 6.83
C CYS A 304 -36.96 -26.44 5.34
N ARG A 305 -36.67 -27.62 4.79
CA ARG A 305 -36.51 -27.85 3.35
C ARG A 305 -37.71 -28.62 2.81
N ARG A 306 -38.16 -28.27 1.61
CA ARG A 306 -39.30 -28.95 0.98
C ARG A 306 -38.97 -30.40 0.69
N MET A 307 -39.91 -31.30 1.00
CA MET A 307 -39.78 -32.71 0.63
C MET A 307 -39.98 -32.87 -0.89
N SER A 308 -38.99 -33.41 -1.59
CA SER A 308 -39.06 -33.68 -3.03
C SER A 308 -39.78 -35.02 -3.28
N CYS A 309 -40.96 -34.98 -3.88
CA CYS A 309 -41.66 -36.20 -4.31
C CYS A 309 -41.04 -36.74 -5.60
N ALA A 310 -40.77 -38.05 -5.66
CA ALA A 310 -40.33 -38.69 -6.89
C ALA A 310 -41.43 -38.59 -7.98
N PRO A 311 -41.06 -38.43 -9.27
CA PRO A 311 -42.02 -38.43 -10.36
C PRO A 311 -42.81 -39.76 -10.38
N LEU A 312 -44.13 -39.65 -10.32
CA LEU A 312 -45.02 -40.79 -10.17
C LEU A 312 -45.61 -41.21 -11.53
N SER A 313 -45.16 -42.34 -12.06
CA SER A 313 -45.72 -42.95 -13.27
C SER A 313 -46.82 -43.95 -12.91
N CYS A 314 -48.08 -43.53 -13.02
CA CYS A 314 -49.25 -44.37 -12.74
C CYS A 314 -49.62 -45.30 -13.91
N SER A 315 -50.16 -46.48 -13.59
CA SER A 315 -50.73 -47.42 -14.57
C SER A 315 -51.88 -46.76 -15.35
N PRO A 316 -52.14 -47.11 -16.63
CA PRO A 316 -53.22 -46.52 -17.43
C PRO A 316 -54.60 -46.54 -16.75
N ASP A 317 -54.89 -47.45 -15.82
CA ASP A 317 -56.15 -47.51 -15.07
C ASP A 317 -56.19 -46.68 -13.79
N SER A 318 -55.14 -45.89 -13.52
CA SER A 318 -54.98 -45.10 -12.32
C SER A 318 -54.54 -43.67 -12.63
N LEU A 319 -54.96 -42.73 -11.80
CA LEU A 319 -54.56 -41.33 -11.88
C LEU A 319 -53.83 -40.93 -10.58
N PRO A 320 -52.84 -40.01 -10.67
CA PRO A 320 -52.22 -39.44 -9.49
C PRO A 320 -53.21 -38.52 -8.77
N VAL A 321 -53.55 -38.85 -7.52
CA VAL A 321 -54.49 -38.10 -6.69
C VAL A 321 -53.81 -37.66 -5.40
N HIS A 322 -54.15 -36.46 -4.92
CA HIS A 322 -53.67 -35.95 -3.64
C HIS A 322 -54.53 -36.53 -2.50
N ILE A 323 -53.91 -37.19 -1.52
CA ILE A 323 -54.60 -37.82 -0.39
C ILE A 323 -54.48 -36.89 0.82
N SER A 324 -55.60 -36.66 1.52
CA SER A 324 -55.61 -35.88 2.77
C SER A 324 -54.63 -36.47 3.79
N GLY A 325 -53.66 -35.67 4.24
CA GLY A 325 -52.61 -36.07 5.18
C GLY A 325 -51.36 -36.69 4.54
N GLN A 326 -51.24 -36.72 3.21
CA GLN A 326 -50.01 -37.12 2.51
C GLN A 326 -49.53 -36.01 1.57
N CYS A 327 -48.22 -35.74 1.61
CA CYS A 327 -47.60 -34.68 0.84
C CYS A 327 -47.43 -34.99 -0.66
N CYS A 328 -47.22 -36.27 -0.99
CA CYS A 328 -47.02 -36.71 -2.37
C CYS A 328 -48.32 -37.27 -2.97
N LYS A 329 -48.54 -37.03 -4.27
CA LYS A 329 -49.64 -37.65 -5.02
C LYS A 329 -49.45 -39.18 -5.01
N ALA A 330 -50.53 -39.93 -4.92
CA ALA A 330 -50.52 -41.39 -4.97
C ALA A 330 -51.44 -41.88 -6.10
N CYS A 331 -51.09 -42.99 -6.74
CA CYS A 331 -51.91 -43.54 -7.82
C CYS A 331 -53.17 -44.18 -7.23
N ARG A 332 -54.34 -43.68 -7.64
CA ARG A 332 -55.64 -44.27 -7.30
C ARG A 332 -56.41 -44.66 -8.57
N PRO A 333 -57.26 -45.70 -8.52
CA PRO A 333 -58.03 -46.13 -9.69
C PRO A 333 -58.90 -45.00 -10.23
N LYS A 334 -58.96 -44.86 -11.56
CA LYS A 334 -59.81 -43.86 -12.22
C LYS A 334 -61.22 -44.43 -12.46
N CYS A 335 -62.25 -43.60 -12.38
CA CYS A 335 -63.60 -43.96 -12.84
C CYS A 335 -63.86 -43.39 -14.23
N ILE A 336 -64.59 -44.11 -15.08
CA ILE A 336 -64.99 -43.62 -16.41
C ILE A 336 -66.50 -43.57 -16.50
N TYR A 337 -67.06 -42.41 -16.86
CA TYR A 337 -68.51 -42.24 -17.02
C TYR A 337 -68.83 -41.23 -18.11
N GLY A 338 -69.61 -41.66 -19.11
CA GLY A 338 -70.04 -40.81 -20.23
C GLY A 338 -68.88 -40.19 -21.02
N GLY A 339 -67.75 -40.91 -21.16
CA GLY A 339 -66.54 -40.41 -21.81
C GLY A 339 -65.65 -39.51 -20.95
N LYS A 340 -66.08 -39.14 -19.73
CA LYS A 340 -65.25 -38.39 -18.78
C LYS A 340 -64.50 -39.35 -17.86
N VAL A 341 -63.21 -39.09 -17.69
CA VAL A 341 -62.36 -39.79 -16.72
C VAL A 341 -62.35 -38.98 -15.43
N LEU A 342 -62.74 -39.61 -14.32
CA LEU A 342 -62.83 -39.03 -13.00
C LEU A 342 -61.72 -39.62 -12.12
N ALA A 343 -61.01 -38.75 -11.42
CA ALA A 343 -60.06 -39.15 -10.39
C ALA A 343 -60.79 -39.53 -9.08
N GLU A 344 -60.13 -40.33 -8.24
CA GLU A 344 -60.62 -40.69 -6.90
C GLU A 344 -61.04 -39.43 -6.11
N GLY A 345 -62.26 -39.42 -5.55
CA GLY A 345 -62.85 -38.28 -4.84
C GLY A 345 -63.54 -37.23 -5.71
N GLN A 346 -63.44 -37.30 -7.04
CA GLN A 346 -64.19 -36.39 -7.92
C GLN A 346 -65.67 -36.78 -8.01
N ARG A 347 -66.54 -35.76 -7.97
CA ARG A 347 -67.99 -35.91 -8.02
C ARG A 347 -68.55 -35.49 -9.37
N ILE A 348 -69.60 -36.16 -9.82
CA ILE A 348 -70.32 -35.83 -11.04
C ILE A 348 -71.83 -35.84 -10.80
N LEU A 349 -72.50 -34.81 -11.33
CA LEU A 349 -73.95 -34.70 -11.30
C LEU A 349 -74.53 -35.31 -12.60
N SER A 350 -75.09 -36.51 -12.48
CA SER A 350 -75.92 -37.14 -13.52
C SER A 350 -77.40 -36.98 -13.13
N LYS A 351 -78.10 -38.05 -12.77
CA LYS A 351 -79.45 -38.03 -12.14
C LYS A 351 -79.44 -37.92 -10.62
N SER A 352 -78.31 -38.23 -10.00
CA SER A 352 -78.02 -38.10 -8.57
C SER A 352 -76.52 -37.89 -8.42
N CYS A 353 -76.09 -37.22 -7.35
CA CYS A 353 -74.67 -37.00 -7.09
C CYS A 353 -73.93 -38.33 -6.96
N ARG A 354 -72.84 -38.51 -7.72
CA ARG A 354 -71.98 -39.70 -7.61
C ARG A 354 -70.52 -39.28 -7.45
N GLU A 355 -69.80 -39.99 -6.60
CA GLU A 355 -68.35 -39.80 -6.35
C GLU A 355 -67.58 -41.03 -6.79
N CYS A 356 -66.41 -40.81 -7.38
CA CYS A 356 -65.48 -41.90 -7.71
C CYS A 356 -64.77 -42.39 -6.44
N ARG A 357 -65.05 -43.63 -6.01
CA ARG A 357 -64.41 -44.26 -4.86
C ARG A 357 -63.96 -45.68 -5.20
N GLY A 358 -62.66 -45.94 -5.12
CA GLY A 358 -62.04 -47.22 -5.48
C GLY A 358 -62.27 -47.64 -6.93
N GLY A 359 -62.35 -46.68 -7.87
CA GLY A 359 -62.64 -46.97 -9.29
C GLY A 359 -64.11 -47.24 -9.61
N VAL A 360 -65.02 -47.11 -8.64
CA VAL A 360 -66.47 -47.26 -8.84
C VAL A 360 -67.21 -45.97 -8.48
N LEU A 361 -68.24 -45.61 -9.25
CA LEU A 361 -69.09 -44.45 -8.99
C LEU A 361 -70.16 -44.76 -7.94
N VAL A 362 -69.95 -44.27 -6.72
CA VAL A 362 -70.85 -44.43 -5.59
C VAL A 362 -71.81 -43.26 -5.51
N LYS A 363 -73.11 -43.50 -5.27
CA LYS A 363 -74.12 -42.45 -5.10
C LYS A 363 -74.00 -41.80 -3.71
N ILE A 364 -73.93 -40.46 -3.69
CA ILE A 364 -73.96 -39.67 -2.46
C ILE A 364 -75.35 -39.04 -2.31
N THR A 365 -75.92 -39.12 -1.11
CA THR A 365 -77.09 -38.35 -0.70
C THR A 365 -76.63 -37.07 -0.02
N GLU A 366 -76.45 -36.02 -0.80
CA GLU A 366 -76.08 -34.68 -0.31
C GLU A 366 -77.35 -33.80 -0.36
N THR A 367 -77.68 -33.15 0.75
CA THR A 367 -78.78 -32.17 0.79
C THR A 367 -78.19 -30.79 0.51
N CYS A 368 -78.57 -30.18 -0.62
CA CYS A 368 -78.03 -28.89 -1.00
C CYS A 368 -78.68 -27.75 -0.18
N PRO A 369 -77.89 -26.79 0.31
CA PRO A 369 -78.43 -25.63 1.02
C PRO A 369 -79.29 -24.76 0.08
N PRO A 370 -80.31 -24.06 0.62
CA PRO A 370 -81.15 -23.16 -0.18
C PRO A 370 -80.33 -21.97 -0.68
N LEU A 371 -80.45 -21.67 -1.99
CA LEU A 371 -79.74 -20.57 -2.64
C LEU A 371 -80.58 -19.30 -2.62
N ASN A 372 -79.97 -18.17 -2.26
CA ASN A 372 -80.64 -16.88 -2.16
C ASN A 372 -80.53 -16.05 -3.46
N CYS A 373 -80.57 -16.71 -4.62
CA CYS A 373 -80.44 -16.10 -5.95
C CYS A 373 -81.44 -16.69 -6.96
N SER A 374 -81.71 -15.94 -8.03
CA SER A 374 -82.62 -16.39 -9.10
C SER A 374 -82.08 -17.61 -9.83
N GLU A 375 -82.97 -18.47 -10.34
CA GLU A 375 -82.59 -19.67 -11.12
C GLU A 375 -81.69 -19.36 -12.33
N LYS A 376 -81.75 -18.14 -12.85
CA LYS A 376 -80.89 -17.69 -13.96
C LYS A 376 -79.42 -17.52 -13.55
N ASP A 377 -79.16 -17.32 -12.27
CA ASP A 377 -77.82 -17.14 -11.71
C ASP A 377 -77.30 -18.41 -11.04
N HIS A 378 -78.00 -19.53 -11.17
CA HIS A 378 -77.55 -20.81 -10.65
C HIS A 378 -76.49 -21.39 -11.58
N ILE A 379 -75.29 -21.58 -11.03
CA ILE A 379 -74.15 -22.22 -11.70
C ILE A 379 -73.85 -23.55 -11.01
N LEU A 380 -73.51 -24.58 -11.78
CA LEU A 380 -73.05 -25.87 -11.24
C LEU A 380 -71.51 -25.89 -11.26
N PRO A 381 -70.84 -25.88 -10.09
CA PRO A 381 -69.38 -25.94 -10.02
C PRO A 381 -68.83 -27.29 -10.49
N GLU A 382 -67.59 -27.29 -10.98
CA GLU A 382 -66.87 -28.54 -11.30
C GLU A 382 -66.59 -29.33 -10.02
N ASN A 383 -66.74 -30.67 -10.09
CA ASN A 383 -66.56 -31.59 -8.95
C ASN A 383 -67.49 -31.35 -7.74
N GLN A 384 -68.55 -30.56 -7.87
CA GLN A 384 -69.61 -30.42 -6.86
C GLN A 384 -70.98 -30.82 -7.43
N CYS A 385 -71.90 -31.18 -6.54
CA CYS A 385 -73.24 -31.63 -6.90
C CYS A 385 -74.35 -30.63 -6.55
N CYS A 386 -73.99 -29.56 -5.84
CA CYS A 386 -74.91 -28.48 -5.49
C CYS A 386 -74.66 -27.28 -6.38
N ARG A 387 -75.74 -26.63 -6.80
CA ARG A 387 -75.64 -25.35 -7.52
C ARG A 387 -75.22 -24.27 -6.53
N VAL A 388 -74.53 -23.25 -7.02
CA VAL A 388 -74.17 -22.05 -6.27
C VAL A 388 -74.62 -20.82 -7.06
N CYS A 389 -74.65 -19.66 -6.40
CA CYS A 389 -74.99 -18.40 -7.07
C CYS A 389 -73.79 -17.86 -7.87
N ARG A 390 -74.06 -17.21 -9.00
CA ARG A 390 -73.03 -16.51 -9.78
C ARG A 390 -72.30 -15.47 -8.92
N GLY A 391 -70.97 -15.49 -8.96
CA GLY A 391 -70.11 -14.68 -8.07
C GLY A 391 -69.67 -15.39 -6.78
N HIS A 392 -70.01 -16.67 -6.61
CA HIS A 392 -69.48 -17.51 -5.54
C HIS A 392 -67.94 -17.52 -5.54
N ASN A 393 -67.33 -17.33 -4.36
CA ASN A 393 -65.89 -17.30 -4.22
C ASN A 393 -65.34 -18.69 -3.93
N PHE A 394 -64.94 -19.41 -4.98
CA PHE A 394 -64.41 -20.77 -4.87
C PHE A 394 -63.04 -20.82 -4.17
N CYS A 395 -62.30 -19.71 -4.13
CA CYS A 395 -60.99 -19.64 -3.45
C CYS A 395 -61.06 -19.78 -1.93
N VAL A 396 -62.25 -19.64 -1.32
CA VAL A 396 -62.45 -19.85 0.13
C VAL A 396 -62.59 -21.34 0.48
N GLU A 397 -63.10 -22.16 -0.45
CA GLU A 397 -63.40 -23.58 -0.22
C GLU A 397 -62.27 -24.51 -0.69
N ALA A 398 -61.62 -24.23 -1.83
CA ALA A 398 -60.40 -24.89 -2.33
C ALA A 398 -59.97 -24.28 -3.68
N PRO A 399 -58.68 -24.29 -4.09
CA PRO A 399 -57.50 -24.87 -3.42
C PRO A 399 -56.71 -23.83 -2.59
N LYS A 400 -56.04 -24.31 -1.54
CA LYS A 400 -55.01 -23.53 -0.83
C LYS A 400 -53.79 -23.41 -1.76
N CYS A 401 -53.66 -22.27 -2.42
CA CYS A 401 -52.51 -21.97 -3.26
C CYS A 401 -51.24 -21.80 -2.40
N GLY A 402 -50.09 -22.29 -2.87
CA GLY A 402 -48.82 -22.20 -2.17
C GLY A 402 -48.25 -20.79 -2.11
N GLU A 403 -47.14 -20.64 -1.37
CA GLU A 403 -46.41 -19.37 -1.29
C GLU A 403 -45.99 -18.91 -2.71
N ASN A 404 -46.10 -17.60 -2.97
CA ASN A 404 -45.87 -16.99 -4.29
C ASN A 404 -46.84 -17.39 -5.43
N SER A 405 -47.99 -17.98 -5.09
CA SER A 405 -49.12 -18.17 -6.01
C SER A 405 -50.37 -17.44 -5.52
N GLU A 406 -51.24 -17.05 -6.45
CA GLU A 406 -52.52 -16.40 -6.19
C GLU A 406 -53.69 -17.22 -6.72
N CYS A 407 -54.80 -17.24 -5.98
CA CYS A 407 -56.00 -17.94 -6.41
C CYS A 407 -56.81 -17.06 -7.36
N LYS A 408 -57.00 -17.51 -8.61
CA LYS A 408 -57.96 -16.94 -9.54
C LYS A 408 -59.31 -17.64 -9.43
N ASN A 409 -60.33 -16.86 -9.11
CA ASN A 409 -61.71 -17.34 -9.05
C ASN A 409 -62.36 -17.27 -10.44
N TRP A 410 -62.65 -18.42 -11.02
CA TRP A 410 -63.42 -18.54 -12.27
C TRP A 410 -64.89 -18.79 -12.00
N ASN A 411 -65.73 -18.74 -13.04
CA ASN A 411 -67.18 -18.91 -12.90
C ASN A 411 -67.60 -20.29 -12.37
N THR A 412 -66.81 -21.35 -12.54
CA THR A 412 -67.18 -22.73 -12.17
C THR A 412 -66.13 -23.45 -11.33
N LYS A 413 -64.97 -22.82 -11.09
CA LYS A 413 -63.82 -23.40 -10.36
C LYS A 413 -62.86 -22.31 -9.87
N ALA A 414 -61.96 -22.67 -8.97
CA ALA A 414 -60.79 -21.87 -8.63
C ALA A 414 -59.51 -22.55 -9.15
N THR A 415 -58.57 -21.77 -9.67
CA THR A 415 -57.24 -22.24 -10.06
C THR A 415 -56.16 -21.36 -9.43
N CYS A 416 -55.02 -21.95 -9.10
CA CYS A 416 -53.85 -21.16 -8.68
C CYS A 416 -53.10 -20.68 -9.92
N GLU A 417 -52.57 -19.46 -9.87
CA GLU A 417 -51.64 -18.90 -10.85
C GLU A 417 -50.43 -18.35 -10.11
N CYS A 418 -49.24 -18.47 -10.71
CA CYS A 418 -48.03 -17.90 -10.12
C CYS A 418 -48.10 -16.38 -10.16
N LYS A 419 -47.59 -15.74 -9.10
CA LYS A 419 -47.39 -14.29 -9.11
C LYS A 419 -46.36 -13.93 -10.18
N ASN A 420 -46.42 -12.70 -10.68
CA ASN A 420 -45.42 -12.19 -11.61
C ASN A 420 -44.01 -12.32 -11.01
N GLY A 421 -43.03 -12.70 -11.84
CA GLY A 421 -41.66 -13.01 -11.39
C GLY A 421 -41.46 -14.45 -10.90
N TYR A 422 -42.51 -15.28 -10.92
CA TYR A 422 -42.43 -16.68 -10.52
C TYR A 422 -42.94 -17.64 -11.61
N ILE A 423 -42.34 -18.82 -11.71
CA ILE A 423 -42.69 -19.87 -12.68
C ILE A 423 -43.17 -21.14 -11.99
N SER A 424 -44.11 -21.86 -12.61
CA SER A 424 -44.68 -23.08 -12.05
C SER A 424 -43.68 -24.24 -12.11
N VAL A 425 -43.43 -24.89 -10.97
CA VAL A 425 -42.57 -26.07 -10.90
C VAL A 425 -43.33 -27.28 -11.43
N GLN A 426 -42.79 -27.97 -12.44
CA GLN A 426 -43.39 -29.19 -13.03
C GLN A 426 -44.83 -29.03 -13.55
N GLY A 427 -45.24 -27.79 -13.89
CA GLY A 427 -46.58 -27.50 -14.44
C GLY A 427 -47.70 -27.44 -13.41
N ASP A 428 -47.39 -27.42 -12.10
CA ASP A 428 -48.38 -27.26 -11.03
C ASP A 428 -48.39 -25.79 -10.56
N SER A 429 -49.39 -25.02 -11.00
CA SER A 429 -49.52 -23.57 -10.73
C SER A 429 -49.84 -23.22 -9.27
N ALA A 430 -50.01 -24.23 -8.40
CA ALA A 430 -50.07 -24.03 -6.95
C ALA A 430 -48.67 -23.87 -6.33
N TYR A 431 -47.59 -24.13 -7.08
CA TYR A 431 -46.21 -24.08 -6.60
C TYR A 431 -45.32 -23.32 -7.56
N CYS A 432 -44.83 -22.17 -7.08
CA CYS A 432 -44.11 -21.23 -7.92
C CYS A 432 -42.71 -20.99 -7.36
N GLU A 433 -41.71 -21.12 -8.22
CA GLU A 433 -40.32 -20.77 -7.92
C GLU A 433 -39.97 -19.42 -8.54
N ASP A 434 -39.03 -18.73 -7.91
CA ASP A 434 -38.54 -17.46 -8.36
C ASP A 434 -37.83 -17.60 -9.72
N ILE A 435 -38.12 -16.70 -10.66
CA ILE A 435 -37.41 -16.66 -11.94
C ILE A 435 -36.12 -15.91 -11.71
N ASP A 436 -34.98 -16.57 -11.80
CA ASP A 436 -33.70 -15.88 -11.78
C ASP A 436 -33.45 -15.18 -13.12
N GLU A 437 -33.85 -13.92 -13.23
CA GLU A 437 -33.68 -13.14 -14.46
C GLU A 437 -32.20 -12.93 -14.81
N CYS A 438 -31.31 -12.94 -13.81
CA CYS A 438 -29.86 -12.78 -13.99
C CYS A 438 -29.23 -14.03 -14.61
N ALA A 439 -29.60 -15.23 -14.14
CA ALA A 439 -29.12 -16.49 -14.71
C ALA A 439 -29.75 -16.77 -16.08
N ALA A 440 -31.04 -16.45 -16.24
CA ALA A 440 -31.76 -16.64 -17.50
C ALA A 440 -31.40 -15.60 -18.58
N LYS A 441 -30.61 -14.57 -18.24
CA LYS A 441 -30.31 -13.41 -19.09
C LYS A 441 -31.58 -12.70 -19.59
N MET A 442 -32.63 -12.69 -18.77
CA MET A 442 -33.92 -12.09 -19.05
C MET A 442 -34.09 -10.76 -18.29
N HIS A 443 -33.03 -9.96 -18.22
CA HIS A 443 -33.00 -8.68 -17.52
C HIS A 443 -32.72 -7.51 -18.47
N TYR A 444 -33.23 -6.31 -18.16
CA TYR A 444 -32.99 -5.08 -18.93
C TYR A 444 -31.80 -4.24 -18.43
N CYS A 445 -30.95 -4.80 -17.55
CA CYS A 445 -29.76 -4.11 -17.06
C CYS A 445 -28.81 -3.67 -18.20
N HIS A 446 -28.57 -2.36 -18.32
CA HIS A 446 -27.70 -1.76 -19.34
C HIS A 446 -26.22 -1.82 -18.96
N ALA A 447 -25.34 -1.28 -19.82
CA ALA A 447 -23.91 -1.19 -19.54
C ALA A 447 -23.63 -0.46 -18.20
N ASN A 448 -22.53 -0.84 -17.54
CA ASN A 448 -22.09 -0.31 -16.23
C ASN A 448 -23.00 -0.68 -15.03
N THR A 449 -23.77 -1.76 -15.16
CA THR A 449 -24.60 -2.32 -14.08
C THR A 449 -24.34 -3.81 -13.84
N VAL A 450 -24.66 -4.29 -12.65
CA VAL A 450 -24.62 -5.69 -12.22
C VAL A 450 -26.04 -6.13 -11.86
N CYS A 451 -26.50 -7.22 -12.47
CA CYS A 451 -27.82 -7.78 -12.18
C CYS A 451 -27.81 -8.50 -10.82
N VAL A 452 -28.80 -8.23 -9.99
CA VAL A 452 -29.03 -8.91 -8.71
C VAL A 452 -30.45 -9.47 -8.70
N ASN A 453 -30.55 -10.80 -8.59
CA ASN A 453 -31.83 -11.49 -8.49
C ASN A 453 -32.45 -11.27 -7.10
N LEU A 454 -33.75 -10.98 -7.06
CA LEU A 454 -34.53 -10.83 -5.84
C LEU A 454 -35.80 -11.69 -5.93
N PRO A 455 -36.41 -12.11 -4.81
CA PRO A 455 -37.65 -12.86 -4.85
C PRO A 455 -38.78 -12.06 -5.55
N GLY A 456 -39.14 -12.50 -6.76
CA GLY A 456 -40.22 -11.98 -7.61
C GLY A 456 -39.82 -10.84 -8.54
N LEU A 457 -38.56 -10.41 -8.54
CA LEU A 457 -38.06 -9.32 -9.38
C LEU A 457 -36.53 -9.32 -9.46
N TYR A 458 -35.95 -8.51 -10.34
CA TYR A 458 -34.52 -8.22 -10.32
C TYR A 458 -34.27 -6.73 -10.18
N ARG A 459 -33.06 -6.38 -9.76
CA ARG A 459 -32.57 -4.99 -9.82
C ARG A 459 -31.19 -4.93 -10.43
N CYS A 460 -30.86 -3.80 -11.02
CA CYS A 460 -29.56 -3.52 -11.59
C CYS A 460 -28.81 -2.55 -10.66
N ASP A 461 -27.72 -3.01 -10.06
CA ASP A 461 -26.87 -2.20 -9.17
C ASP A 461 -25.71 -1.60 -9.99
N CYS A 462 -25.37 -0.33 -9.76
CA CYS A 462 -24.27 0.31 -10.49
C CYS A 462 -22.92 -0.27 -10.09
N VAL A 463 -22.01 -0.39 -11.07
CA VAL A 463 -20.60 -0.68 -10.81
C VAL A 463 -19.98 0.49 -10.01
N PRO A 464 -19.04 0.24 -9.07
CA PRO A 464 -18.37 1.31 -8.33
C PRO A 464 -17.80 2.40 -9.25
N GLY A 465 -18.07 3.68 -8.94
CA GLY A 465 -17.68 4.84 -9.77
C GLY A 465 -18.77 5.35 -10.73
N TYR A 466 -19.91 4.68 -10.80
CA TYR A 466 -21.05 5.07 -11.64
C TYR A 466 -22.28 5.39 -10.78
N ILE A 467 -23.03 6.44 -11.14
CA ILE A 467 -24.29 6.80 -10.48
C ILE A 467 -25.51 6.42 -11.31
N ARG A 468 -26.57 6.07 -10.58
CA ARG A 468 -27.86 5.66 -11.15
C ARG A 468 -28.52 6.84 -11.88
N VAL A 469 -28.75 6.68 -13.18
CA VAL A 469 -29.54 7.63 -13.97
C VAL A 469 -31.00 7.19 -14.01
N ASP A 470 -31.23 5.90 -14.14
CA ASP A 470 -32.54 5.25 -14.06
C ASP A 470 -32.41 3.86 -13.39
N ASP A 471 -33.51 3.14 -13.24
CA ASP A 471 -33.51 1.82 -12.57
C ASP A 471 -32.62 0.76 -13.26
N PHE A 472 -32.18 1.02 -14.51
CA PHE A 472 -31.48 0.07 -15.37
C PHE A 472 -30.12 0.56 -15.89
N SER A 473 -29.77 1.84 -15.70
CA SER A 473 -28.62 2.52 -16.34
C SER A 473 -27.85 3.39 -15.36
N CYS A 474 -26.51 3.37 -15.50
CA CYS A 474 -25.62 4.19 -14.70
C CYS A 474 -24.61 4.95 -15.58
N THR A 475 -24.31 6.21 -15.22
CA THR A 475 -23.32 7.07 -15.88
C THR A 475 -22.18 7.42 -14.94
N GLU A 476 -21.02 7.80 -15.49
CA GLU A 476 -19.91 8.31 -14.67
C GLU A 476 -20.37 9.53 -13.85
N HIS A 477 -19.96 9.55 -12.58
CA HIS A 477 -20.13 10.72 -11.73
C HIS A 477 -18.99 11.72 -12.04
N ASP A 478 -19.31 13.00 -12.09
CA ASP A 478 -18.30 14.07 -12.14
C ASP A 478 -18.13 14.62 -10.71
N GLU A 479 -17.31 13.95 -9.90
CA GLU A 479 -17.05 14.36 -8.51
C GLU A 479 -16.37 15.73 -8.43
N CYS A 480 -15.58 16.09 -9.46
CA CYS A 480 -14.86 17.37 -9.51
C CYS A 480 -15.78 18.56 -9.84
N GLY A 481 -16.78 18.39 -10.70
CA GLY A 481 -17.74 19.43 -11.10
C GLY A 481 -18.90 19.61 -10.11
N SER A 482 -19.26 18.55 -9.38
CA SER A 482 -20.31 18.56 -8.35
C SER A 482 -19.83 19.05 -6.97
N GLY A 483 -18.51 19.14 -6.76
CA GLY A 483 -17.90 19.56 -5.50
C GLY A 483 -17.99 18.50 -4.38
N GLN A 484 -18.42 17.28 -4.69
CA GLN A 484 -18.43 16.13 -3.77
C GLN A 484 -17.14 15.33 -3.91
N HIS A 485 -15.99 15.97 -3.66
CA HIS A 485 -14.68 15.34 -3.69
C HIS A 485 -13.95 15.53 -2.36
N ASN A 486 -13.12 14.57 -1.99
CA ASN A 486 -12.37 14.61 -0.72
C ASN A 486 -10.99 15.26 -0.88
N CYS A 487 -10.73 15.92 -2.01
CA CYS A 487 -9.46 16.60 -2.27
C CYS A 487 -9.24 17.78 -1.33
N ASP A 488 -7.98 17.98 -0.95
CA ASP A 488 -7.53 19.15 -0.18
C ASP A 488 -7.81 20.45 -0.97
N GLN A 489 -8.05 21.58 -0.29
CA GLN A 489 -8.17 22.90 -0.95
C GLN A 489 -6.94 23.25 -1.80
N ASN A 490 -5.78 22.72 -1.42
CA ASN A 490 -4.51 22.87 -2.12
C ASN A 490 -4.23 21.72 -3.12
N ALA A 491 -5.25 20.98 -3.55
CA ALA A 491 -5.16 19.96 -4.59
C ALA A 491 -6.00 20.28 -5.84
N ILE A 492 -5.70 19.58 -6.93
CA ILE A 492 -6.37 19.59 -8.22
C ILE A 492 -7.11 18.25 -8.33
N CYS A 493 -8.43 18.31 -8.52
CA CYS A 493 -9.29 17.16 -8.74
C CYS A 493 -9.36 16.82 -10.23
N THR A 494 -9.22 15.54 -10.58
CA THR A 494 -9.41 15.02 -11.94
C THR A 494 -10.29 13.78 -11.90
N ASN A 495 -11.36 13.73 -12.71
CA ASN A 495 -12.20 12.53 -12.82
C ASN A 495 -11.44 11.40 -13.54
N THR A 496 -11.75 10.17 -13.14
CA THR A 496 -11.18 8.93 -13.64
C THR A 496 -12.27 7.86 -13.73
N VAL A 497 -12.06 6.80 -14.51
CA VAL A 497 -13.07 5.75 -14.75
C VAL A 497 -13.46 4.96 -13.48
N GLN A 498 -12.73 5.13 -12.36
CA GLN A 498 -13.00 4.55 -11.05
C GLN A 498 -13.34 5.61 -9.97
N GLY A 499 -13.72 6.83 -10.35
CA GLY A 499 -14.09 7.94 -9.44
C GLY A 499 -13.25 9.19 -9.70
N HIS A 500 -12.61 9.78 -8.68
CA HIS A 500 -11.77 10.96 -8.84
C HIS A 500 -10.38 10.79 -8.21
N SER A 501 -9.39 11.48 -8.78
CA SER A 501 -8.03 11.56 -8.28
C SER A 501 -7.69 12.98 -7.86
N CYS A 502 -7.02 13.12 -6.72
CA CYS A 502 -6.58 14.40 -6.17
C CYS A 502 -5.06 14.51 -6.29
N THR A 503 -4.56 15.62 -6.84
CA THR A 503 -3.12 15.89 -6.96
C THR A 503 -2.76 17.23 -6.34
N CYS A 504 -1.79 17.29 -5.41
CA CYS A 504 -1.45 18.56 -4.76
C CYS A 504 -0.99 19.61 -5.78
N LYS A 505 -1.45 20.86 -5.61
CA LYS A 505 -1.04 22.01 -6.41
C LYS A 505 0.47 22.23 -6.27
N PRO A 506 1.12 22.85 -7.28
CA PRO A 506 2.54 23.18 -7.20
C PRO A 506 2.89 23.94 -5.91
N GLY A 507 3.92 23.51 -5.19
CA GLY A 507 4.33 24.07 -3.89
C GLY A 507 3.80 23.34 -2.65
N TYR A 508 2.93 22.35 -2.84
CA TYR A 508 2.41 21.50 -1.77
C TYR A 508 2.81 20.04 -2.02
N VAL A 509 2.98 19.27 -0.95
CA VAL A 509 3.34 17.85 -0.98
C VAL A 509 2.36 17.05 -0.14
N GLY A 510 1.99 15.87 -0.61
CA GLY A 510 1.00 15.04 0.05
C GLY A 510 0.33 14.06 -0.91
N ASN A 511 -0.74 13.43 -0.45
CA ASN A 511 -1.51 12.42 -1.17
C ASN A 511 -2.73 12.99 -1.92
N GLY A 512 -2.82 14.32 -2.07
CA GLY A 512 -3.94 15.00 -2.74
C GLY A 512 -5.17 15.23 -1.87
N THR A 513 -5.46 14.36 -0.89
CA THR A 513 -6.51 14.61 0.13
C THR A 513 -5.99 15.38 1.33
N ILE A 514 -4.68 15.31 1.59
CA ILE A 514 -3.97 16.10 2.59
C ILE A 514 -2.73 16.67 1.90
N CYS A 515 -2.72 17.98 1.65
CA CYS A 515 -1.61 18.68 1.02
C CYS A 515 -0.96 19.63 2.01
N ARG A 516 0.28 19.33 2.40
CA ARG A 516 1.07 20.18 3.29
C ARG A 516 1.94 21.12 2.45
N GLY A 517 2.09 22.37 2.89
CA GLY A 517 3.04 23.29 2.27
C GLY A 517 4.44 22.67 2.26
N ARG A 518 5.12 22.69 1.12
CA ARG A 518 6.51 22.22 1.03
C ARG A 518 7.36 23.12 1.96
N PRO A 519 8.22 22.57 2.83
CA PRO A 519 9.20 23.40 3.51
C PRO A 519 10.02 24.12 2.43
N ALA A 520 10.12 25.44 2.56
CA ALA A 520 10.90 26.29 1.67
C ALA A 520 12.32 25.72 1.51
N PRO A 521 13.00 25.98 0.37
CA PRO A 521 14.41 25.60 0.22
C PRO A 521 15.23 26.09 1.42
N PRO A 522 16.30 25.38 1.82
CA PRO A 522 17.13 25.80 2.94
C PRO A 522 17.56 27.25 2.70
N ALA A 523 17.16 28.13 3.60
CA ALA A 523 17.49 29.54 3.52
C ALA A 523 19.02 29.68 3.48
N PHE A 524 19.55 30.12 2.35
CA PHE A 524 20.97 30.33 2.15
C PHE A 524 21.31 31.79 2.46
N CYS A 525 22.17 32.02 3.44
CA CYS A 525 22.72 33.32 3.78
C CYS A 525 24.19 33.30 3.34
N GLU A 526 24.57 34.07 2.31
CA GLU A 526 25.92 34.03 1.68
C GLU A 526 27.06 34.21 2.68
N GLU A 527 26.86 35.05 3.69
CA GLU A 527 27.88 35.36 4.70
C GLU A 527 27.60 34.75 6.08
N GLY A 528 26.57 33.91 6.21
CA GLY A 528 26.14 33.32 7.47
C GLY A 528 25.60 34.31 8.51
N CYS A 529 24.81 33.78 9.45
CA CYS A 529 24.28 34.53 10.60
C CYS A 529 25.26 34.44 11.79
N ARG A 530 25.52 35.56 12.47
CA ARG A 530 26.44 35.64 13.62
C ARG A 530 25.71 35.40 14.95
N HIS A 531 26.48 35.19 16.02
CA HIS A 531 26.01 35.01 17.40
C HIS A 531 24.88 33.98 17.60
N GLY A 532 24.83 32.93 16.77
CA GLY A 532 23.81 31.88 16.87
C GLY A 532 22.50 32.16 16.13
N GLY A 533 22.45 33.19 15.27
CA GLY A 533 21.28 33.45 14.42
C GLY A 533 21.02 32.34 13.40
N THR A 534 19.75 32.14 13.07
CA THR A 534 19.31 31.11 12.10
C THR A 534 18.88 31.76 10.80
N CYS A 535 19.35 31.25 9.66
CA CYS A 535 18.92 31.77 8.36
C CYS A 535 17.48 31.31 8.09
N VAL A 536 16.55 32.26 7.96
CA VAL A 536 15.12 31.98 7.77
C VAL A 536 14.63 32.34 6.37
N ALA A 537 15.37 33.19 5.65
CA ALA A 537 15.15 33.51 4.25
C ALA A 537 16.49 33.95 3.60
N PRO A 538 16.58 34.03 2.25
CA PRO A 538 17.80 34.43 1.57
C PRO A 538 18.34 35.76 2.11
N ASN A 539 19.57 35.75 2.63
CA ASN A 539 20.24 36.89 3.28
C ASN A 539 19.45 37.57 4.41
N LYS A 540 18.56 36.83 5.10
CA LYS A 540 17.80 37.31 6.25
C LYS A 540 17.91 36.34 7.42
N CYS A 541 18.58 36.80 8.47
CA CYS A 541 18.78 36.05 9.71
C CYS A 541 17.68 36.34 10.74
N ALA A 542 17.20 35.29 11.39
CA ALA A 542 16.48 35.41 12.65
C ALA A 542 17.50 35.43 13.78
N CYS A 543 17.53 36.53 14.52
CA CYS A 543 18.51 36.74 15.59
C CYS A 543 18.02 36.19 16.93
N PRO A 544 18.91 35.62 17.75
CA PRO A 544 18.57 35.29 19.13
C PRO A 544 18.20 36.55 19.91
N SER A 545 17.41 36.39 20.96
CA SER A 545 17.07 37.47 21.88
C SER A 545 18.35 38.15 22.38
N GLY A 546 18.41 39.48 22.29
CA GLY A 546 19.60 40.28 22.63
C GLY A 546 20.49 40.69 21.45
N PHE A 547 20.23 40.22 20.22
CA PHE A 547 20.95 40.65 19.02
C PHE A 547 20.02 41.19 17.93
N THR A 548 20.54 42.11 17.12
CA THR A 548 19.85 42.75 16.00
C THR A 548 20.79 42.93 14.79
N GLY A 549 20.24 43.39 13.68
CA GLY A 549 20.95 43.53 12.40
C GLY A 549 20.57 42.44 11.39
N SER A 550 20.95 42.63 10.12
CA SER A 550 20.60 41.70 9.03
C SER A 550 21.29 40.35 9.17
N ARG A 551 22.38 40.29 9.95
CA ARG A 551 23.17 39.10 10.24
C ARG A 551 23.37 38.86 11.73
N CYS A 552 22.60 39.52 12.61
CA CYS A 552 22.74 39.42 14.07
C CYS A 552 24.11 39.89 14.56
N GLU A 553 24.69 40.86 13.86
CA GLU A 553 26.02 41.40 14.10
C GLU A 553 26.04 42.50 15.16
N LYS A 554 24.87 43.05 15.51
CA LYS A 554 24.75 44.11 16.51
C LYS A 554 24.13 43.56 17.78
N ASP A 555 24.76 43.88 18.89
CA ASP A 555 24.20 43.67 20.22
C ASP A 555 23.08 44.69 20.51
N ILE A 556 22.04 44.28 21.22
CA ILE A 556 20.98 45.18 21.69
C ILE A 556 21.39 45.70 23.06
N ASP A 557 21.64 47.00 23.19
CA ASP A 557 21.94 47.58 24.50
C ASP A 557 20.65 47.79 25.30
N GLU A 558 20.24 46.79 26.09
CA GLU A 558 19.01 46.88 26.87
C GLU A 558 19.08 47.93 27.99
N CYS A 559 20.29 48.29 28.44
CA CYS A 559 20.53 49.33 29.43
C CYS A 559 20.29 50.74 28.85
N ALA A 560 20.78 51.00 27.64
CA ALA A 560 20.55 52.26 26.94
C ALA A 560 19.09 52.42 26.48
N LEU A 561 18.46 51.32 26.07
CA LEU A 561 17.07 51.28 25.60
C LEU A 561 16.04 51.25 26.74
N ARG A 562 16.47 51.08 28.00
CA ARG A 562 15.60 50.89 29.19
C ARG A 562 14.59 49.74 29.04
N THR A 563 14.97 48.71 28.28
CA THR A 563 14.16 47.50 28.08
C THR A 563 14.53 46.38 29.05
N HIS A 564 15.53 46.61 29.91
CA HIS A 564 15.95 45.68 30.95
C HIS A 564 14.91 45.50 32.06
N THR A 565 14.87 44.32 32.66
CA THR A 565 14.04 44.01 33.84
C THR A 565 14.77 44.21 35.16
N CYS A 566 15.96 44.84 35.14
CA CYS A 566 16.69 45.18 36.36
C CYS A 566 15.83 46.02 37.31
N TRP A 567 15.98 45.76 38.61
CA TRP A 567 15.26 46.45 39.66
C TRP A 567 15.75 47.89 39.79
N ASN A 568 14.91 48.79 40.31
CA ASN A 568 15.25 50.22 40.43
C ASN A 568 16.54 50.48 41.24
N ASP A 569 16.89 49.56 42.13
CA ASP A 569 18.08 49.64 42.99
C ASP A 569 19.26 48.80 42.46
N SER A 570 19.18 48.22 41.27
CA SER A 570 20.28 47.51 40.61
C SER A 570 20.80 48.25 39.38
N ALA A 571 22.12 48.23 39.19
CA ALA A 571 22.78 48.82 38.04
C ALA A 571 22.76 47.83 36.87
N CYS A 572 22.15 48.25 35.76
CA CYS A 572 22.17 47.49 34.51
C CYS A 572 23.54 47.63 33.84
N ILE A 573 24.11 46.50 33.41
CA ILE A 573 25.33 46.43 32.62
C ILE A 573 25.01 45.68 31.33
N ASN A 574 25.25 46.32 30.20
CA ASN A 574 25.03 45.70 28.90
C ASN A 574 26.11 44.64 28.63
N LEU A 575 25.70 43.45 28.20
CA LEU A 575 26.57 42.36 27.81
C LEU A 575 26.25 41.94 26.37
N ALA A 576 27.18 41.25 25.70
CA ALA A 576 26.91 40.77 24.35
C ALA A 576 25.83 39.65 24.39
N GLY A 577 24.64 39.96 23.89
CA GLY A 577 23.47 39.08 23.81
C GLY A 577 22.47 39.21 24.94
N GLY A 578 22.58 40.25 25.76
CA GLY A 578 21.65 40.53 26.85
C GLY A 578 22.28 41.45 27.90
N PHE A 579 21.66 41.58 29.07
CA PHE A 579 22.13 42.48 30.12
C PHE A 579 22.29 41.74 31.45
N ASP A 580 23.16 42.26 32.30
CA ASP A 580 23.31 41.82 33.69
C ASP A 580 22.89 42.94 34.64
N CYS A 581 22.31 42.57 35.77
CA CYS A 581 21.83 43.51 36.78
C CYS A 581 22.69 43.35 38.03
N LEU A 582 23.73 44.16 38.16
CA LEU A 582 24.57 44.13 39.35
C LEU A 582 23.96 45.01 40.45
N CYS A 583 23.68 44.41 41.62
CA CYS A 583 23.34 45.18 42.82
C CYS A 583 24.66 45.80 43.36
N PRO A 584 24.89 47.13 43.31
CA PRO A 584 26.07 47.74 43.89
C PRO A 584 25.88 47.81 45.42
N SER A 585 26.24 46.70 46.08
CA SER A 585 26.46 46.56 47.53
C SER A 585 25.35 47.09 48.46
N GLY A 586 24.41 46.20 48.85
CA GLY A 586 23.53 46.32 50.01
C GLY A 586 22.52 45.17 50.13
N PRO A 587 22.09 44.75 51.34
CA PRO A 587 21.35 43.50 51.56
C PRO A 587 19.84 43.63 51.29
N SER A 588 19.43 43.89 50.05
CA SER A 588 17.99 44.00 49.72
C SER A 588 17.61 43.61 48.28
N CYS A 589 18.20 42.54 47.72
CA CYS A 589 17.69 41.93 46.48
C CYS A 589 16.82 40.71 46.90
N SER A 590 15.48 40.81 46.83
CA SER A 590 14.53 39.93 47.58
C SER A 590 14.31 38.51 47.01
N GLY A 591 14.81 38.18 45.83
CA GLY A 591 14.79 36.79 45.31
C GLY A 591 13.41 36.20 44.99
N ASP A 592 12.37 37.03 44.86
CA ASP A 592 10.98 36.63 44.61
C ASP A 592 10.72 36.29 43.12
N CYS A 593 9.80 35.37 42.84
CA CYS A 593 9.48 34.87 41.48
C CYS A 593 8.14 35.44 40.96
N PRO A 594 8.09 35.98 39.73
CA PRO A 594 6.83 36.39 39.11
C PRO A 594 6.04 35.19 38.54
N HIS A 595 4.76 35.04 38.89
CA HIS A 595 3.86 33.99 38.36
C HIS A 595 2.43 34.53 38.15
N GLU A 596 1.90 34.35 36.93
CA GLU A 596 0.61 34.83 36.41
C GLU A 596 -0.21 35.76 37.32
N GLY A 597 0.00 37.06 37.17
CA GLY A 597 -0.77 38.09 37.85
C GLY A 597 -0.35 38.42 39.28
N GLY A 598 0.75 37.85 39.80
CA GLY A 598 1.31 38.22 41.11
C GLY A 598 2.76 37.79 41.36
N LEU A 599 3.31 38.25 42.49
CA LEU A 599 4.64 37.90 42.98
C LEU A 599 4.54 36.75 44.00
N LYS A 600 5.43 35.76 43.87
CA LYS A 600 5.59 34.65 44.82
C LYS A 600 6.91 34.79 45.55
N HIS A 601 6.85 34.79 46.88
CA HIS A 601 8.03 35.03 47.69
C HIS A 601 9.03 33.89 47.61
N ASN A 602 10.31 34.19 47.80
CA ASN A 602 11.36 33.17 47.87
C ASN A 602 11.04 32.13 48.97
N GLY A 603 10.93 30.85 48.60
CA GLY A 603 10.51 29.74 49.47
C GLY A 603 9.01 29.44 49.46
N GLN A 604 8.18 30.24 48.78
CA GLN A 604 6.73 30.02 48.70
C GLN A 604 6.42 28.85 47.77
N VAL A 605 5.50 27.99 48.20
CA VAL A 605 5.01 26.81 47.46
C VAL A 605 3.54 27.01 47.10
N TRP A 606 3.14 26.70 45.86
CA TRP A 606 1.75 26.79 45.39
C TRP A 606 1.42 25.73 44.35
N THR A 607 0.14 25.45 44.15
CA THR A 607 -0.37 24.58 43.08
C THR A 607 -0.80 25.40 41.87
N LEU A 608 -0.58 24.87 40.66
CA LEU A 608 -0.99 25.54 39.43
C LEU A 608 -2.52 25.44 39.25
N LYS A 609 -3.14 26.51 38.73
CA LYS A 609 -4.59 26.53 38.46
C LYS A 609 -4.98 25.64 37.27
N GLU A 610 -4.10 25.53 36.27
CA GLU A 610 -4.31 24.74 35.05
C GLU A 610 -3.96 23.26 35.24
N ASP A 611 -2.93 22.97 36.04
CA ASP A 611 -2.51 21.61 36.39
C ASP A 611 -2.49 21.43 37.93
N ARG A 612 -3.64 21.03 38.47
CA ARG A 612 -3.87 20.85 39.92
C ARG A 612 -2.97 19.77 40.54
N CYS A 613 -2.32 18.94 39.73
CA CYS A 613 -1.47 17.85 40.17
C CYS A 613 0.00 18.26 40.35
N SER A 614 0.36 19.47 39.91
CA SER A 614 1.71 20.01 39.97
C SER A 614 1.85 21.07 41.07
N VAL A 615 2.89 20.90 41.90
CA VAL A 615 3.28 21.81 42.98
C VAL A 615 4.56 22.55 42.57
N CYS A 616 4.49 23.87 42.56
CA CYS A 616 5.58 24.77 42.22
C CYS A 616 6.13 25.47 43.47
N SER A 617 7.43 25.71 43.48
CA SER A 617 8.13 26.46 44.53
C SER A 617 9.02 27.53 43.92
N CYS A 618 9.05 28.72 44.53
CA CYS A 618 9.98 29.77 44.16
C CYS A 618 11.27 29.59 44.95
N LYS A 619 12.42 29.51 44.26
CA LYS A 619 13.73 29.52 44.89
C LYS A 619 14.67 30.44 44.12
N ASP A 620 15.08 31.53 44.77
CA ASP A 620 16.02 32.53 44.26
C ASP A 620 15.67 33.03 42.85
N GLY A 621 14.43 33.49 42.67
CA GLY A 621 13.91 34.03 41.40
C GLY A 621 13.58 32.98 40.33
N LYS A 622 13.76 31.69 40.61
CA LYS A 622 13.42 30.58 39.69
C LYS A 622 12.26 29.73 40.23
N ILE A 623 11.33 29.39 39.36
CA ILE A 623 10.17 28.54 39.68
C ILE A 623 10.53 27.08 39.39
N PHE A 624 10.41 26.23 40.41
CA PHE A 624 10.61 24.79 40.32
C PHE A 624 9.28 24.08 40.54
N CYS A 625 8.74 23.48 39.48
CA CYS A 625 7.50 22.71 39.52
C CYS A 625 7.79 21.21 39.48
N ARG A 626 7.07 20.43 40.30
CA ARG A 626 7.09 18.97 40.28
C ARG A 626 5.68 18.43 40.50
N ARG A 627 5.42 17.23 39.99
CA ARG A 627 4.17 16.52 40.26
C ARG A 627 4.11 16.10 41.74
N THR A 628 2.93 16.17 42.33
CA THR A 628 2.70 15.78 43.73
C THR A 628 2.98 14.28 43.90
N ALA A 629 3.75 13.90 44.92
CA ALA A 629 4.01 12.49 45.23
C ALA A 629 2.76 11.86 45.85
N CYS A 630 2.33 10.73 45.33
CA CYS A 630 1.11 10.05 45.74
C CYS A 630 1.34 9.14 46.94
N ASP A 631 0.63 9.40 48.03
CA ASP A 631 0.62 8.58 49.25
C ASP A 631 -0.70 7.83 49.36
N CYS A 632 -0.73 6.60 48.84
CA CYS A 632 -1.94 5.78 48.79
C CYS A 632 -2.39 5.21 50.15
N LEU A 633 -1.67 5.49 51.25
CA LEU A 633 -2.13 5.19 52.61
C LEU A 633 -3.12 6.23 53.12
N ASN A 634 -3.21 7.39 52.47
CA ASN A 634 -4.15 8.45 52.83
C ASN A 634 -5.49 8.27 52.10
N PRO A 635 -6.61 8.02 52.79
CA PRO A 635 -7.93 7.80 52.17
C PRO A 635 -8.54 9.05 51.50
N SER A 636 -7.88 10.21 51.61
CA SER A 636 -8.31 11.48 50.96
C SER A 636 -7.42 11.87 49.76
N ALA A 637 -6.61 10.95 49.23
CA ALA A 637 -5.80 11.20 48.04
C ALA A 637 -6.68 11.52 46.84
N ASP A 638 -6.33 12.57 46.08
CA ASP A 638 -7.04 12.97 44.88
C ASP A 638 -6.80 11.93 43.77
N LEU A 639 -7.79 11.06 43.55
CA LEU A 639 -7.76 9.96 42.57
C LEU A 639 -7.53 10.46 41.13
N PHE A 640 -7.83 11.74 40.84
CA PHE A 640 -7.55 12.35 39.54
C PHE A 640 -6.05 12.63 39.34
N CYS A 641 -5.34 13.01 40.41
CA CYS A 641 -3.91 13.26 40.37
C CYS A 641 -3.06 12.02 40.67
N CYS A 642 -3.64 11.04 41.37
CA CYS A 642 -3.03 9.80 41.82
C CYS A 642 -3.90 8.58 41.45
N PRO A 643 -4.10 8.28 40.15
CA PRO A 643 -4.92 7.16 39.69
C PRO A 643 -4.41 5.79 40.18
N GLU A 644 -3.12 5.68 40.51
CA GLU A 644 -2.49 4.50 41.11
C GLU A 644 -3.02 4.15 42.51
N CYS A 645 -3.64 5.09 43.19
CA CYS A 645 -4.26 4.88 44.49
C CYS A 645 -5.72 4.41 44.39
N ASP A 646 -6.29 4.27 43.18
CA ASP A 646 -7.66 3.79 42.99
C ASP A 646 -7.76 2.27 43.19
N THR A 647 -8.37 1.85 44.30
CA THR A 647 -8.57 0.44 44.64
C THR A 647 -9.92 -0.12 44.22
N ARG A 648 -10.77 0.65 43.53
CA ARG A 648 -12.11 0.20 43.11
C ARG A 648 -12.00 -0.89 42.05
N VAL A 649 -12.85 -1.91 42.16
CA VAL A 649 -12.89 -3.06 41.22
C VAL A 649 -13.22 -2.62 39.79
N THR A 650 -13.99 -1.53 39.64
CA THR A 650 -14.34 -0.94 38.34
C THR A 650 -13.16 -0.30 37.61
N SER A 651 -12.11 0.07 38.34
CA SER A 651 -10.93 0.76 37.81
C SER A 651 -9.76 -0.21 37.56
N GLN A 652 -9.98 -1.50 37.80
CA GLN A 652 -8.99 -2.56 37.59
C GLN A 652 -9.15 -3.13 36.17
N CYS A 653 -8.03 -3.35 35.49
CA CYS A 653 -8.02 -3.87 34.14
C CYS A 653 -7.62 -5.34 34.13
N LEU A 654 -8.30 -6.12 33.30
CA LEU A 654 -7.92 -7.50 33.04
C LEU A 654 -6.84 -7.51 31.95
N ASP A 655 -5.80 -8.33 32.12
CA ASP A 655 -4.80 -8.53 31.09
C ASP A 655 -5.42 -9.14 29.81
N GLN A 656 -4.71 -9.04 28.70
CA GLN A 656 -5.20 -9.46 27.38
C GLN A 656 -5.55 -10.96 27.31
N ASN A 657 -4.98 -11.75 28.24
CA ASN A 657 -5.22 -13.18 28.36
C ASN A 657 -6.38 -13.52 29.30
N GLY A 658 -6.90 -12.55 30.06
CA GLY A 658 -8.01 -12.73 30.98
C GLY A 658 -7.64 -13.32 32.35
N HIS A 659 -6.35 -13.49 32.65
CA HIS A 659 -5.86 -14.31 33.75
C HIS A 659 -5.31 -13.48 34.92
N LYS A 660 -4.92 -12.22 34.67
CA LYS A 660 -4.28 -11.38 35.68
C LYS A 660 -4.95 -10.01 35.75
N LEU A 661 -5.17 -9.53 36.97
CA LEU A 661 -5.86 -8.29 37.24
C LEU A 661 -4.84 -7.21 37.63
N TYR A 662 -4.84 -6.10 36.90
CA TYR A 662 -3.95 -4.95 37.10
C TYR A 662 -4.73 -3.77 37.68
N ARG A 663 -4.09 -3.01 38.57
CA ARG A 663 -4.68 -1.79 39.14
C ARG A 663 -4.54 -0.63 38.14
N SER A 664 -5.43 0.36 38.24
CA SER A 664 -5.28 1.61 37.50
C SER A 664 -3.89 2.19 37.78
N GLY A 665 -3.15 2.58 36.73
CA GLY A 665 -1.77 3.03 36.80
C GLY A 665 -0.70 1.97 36.56
N ASP A 666 -1.02 0.68 36.66
CA ASP A 666 -0.07 -0.42 36.44
C ASP A 666 0.32 -0.55 34.96
N ASN A 667 1.58 -0.90 34.73
CA ASN A 667 2.14 -1.17 33.41
C ASN A 667 2.58 -2.63 33.30
N TRP A 668 2.35 -3.26 32.16
CA TRP A 668 2.89 -4.59 31.85
C TRP A 668 3.23 -4.71 30.35
N THR A 669 4.00 -5.74 30.01
CA THR A 669 4.31 -6.07 28.62
C THR A 669 3.51 -7.29 28.19
N HIS A 670 2.87 -7.21 27.02
CA HIS A 670 2.14 -8.33 26.44
C HIS A 670 2.34 -8.33 24.92
N SER A 671 2.79 -9.46 24.36
CA SER A 671 2.96 -9.64 22.91
C SER A 671 3.68 -8.48 22.20
N CYS A 672 4.77 -8.00 22.82
CA CYS A 672 5.60 -6.90 22.32
C CYS A 672 4.95 -5.51 22.25
N GLN A 673 3.90 -5.34 23.06
CA GLN A 673 3.30 -4.06 23.36
C GLN A 673 3.51 -3.72 24.84
N GLN A 674 3.77 -2.45 25.11
CA GLN A 674 3.74 -1.90 26.45
C GLN A 674 2.29 -1.48 26.71
N CYS A 675 1.69 -2.07 27.73
CA CYS A 675 0.30 -1.82 28.09
C CYS A 675 0.22 -1.15 29.46
N ARG A 676 -0.77 -0.28 29.61
CA ARG A 676 -1.07 0.43 30.85
C ARG A 676 -2.55 0.34 31.13
N CYS A 677 -2.89 0.06 32.39
CA CYS A 677 -4.25 0.13 32.88
C CYS A 677 -4.54 1.58 33.31
N LEU A 678 -5.62 2.17 32.83
CA LEU A 678 -6.13 3.46 33.31
C LEU A 678 -7.64 3.37 33.47
N GLU A 679 -8.13 3.53 34.69
CA GLU A 679 -9.57 3.61 35.01
C GLU A 679 -10.43 2.46 34.45
N GLY A 680 -9.88 1.24 34.38
CA GLY A 680 -10.59 0.05 33.88
C GLY A 680 -10.38 -0.22 32.38
N GLU A 681 -9.70 0.66 31.65
CA GLU A 681 -9.33 0.47 30.25
C GLU A 681 -7.84 0.11 30.08
N VAL A 682 -7.56 -0.80 29.14
CA VAL A 682 -6.21 -1.22 28.78
C VAL A 682 -5.79 -0.47 27.52
N ASP A 683 -4.78 0.39 27.65
CA ASP A 683 -4.15 1.04 26.50
C ASP A 683 -2.79 0.41 26.22
N CYS A 684 -2.55 0.01 24.98
CA CYS A 684 -1.35 -0.72 24.56
C CYS A 684 -0.71 -0.04 23.35
N TRP A 685 0.59 0.22 23.44
CA TRP A 685 1.38 0.77 22.34
C TRP A 685 2.59 -0.11 22.01
N PRO A 686 3.11 -0.04 20.77
CA PRO A 686 4.30 -0.79 20.40
C PRO A 686 5.48 -0.49 21.32
N LEU A 687 6.14 -1.53 21.81
CA LEU A 687 7.32 -1.38 22.66
C LEU A 687 8.45 -0.72 21.83
N THR A 688 8.92 0.44 22.27
CA THR A 688 10.05 1.13 21.65
C THR A 688 11.36 0.57 22.18
N CYS A 689 12.12 -0.11 21.33
CA CYS A 689 13.38 -0.72 21.73
C CYS A 689 14.52 0.31 21.78
N PRO A 690 15.43 0.22 22.77
CA PRO A 690 16.60 1.08 22.84
C PRO A 690 17.53 0.84 21.64
N SER A 691 18.13 1.90 21.12
CA SER A 691 19.13 1.81 20.05
C SER A 691 20.40 1.14 20.59
N LEU A 692 20.70 -0.06 20.12
CA LEU A 692 21.89 -0.82 20.52
C LEU A 692 23.05 -0.55 19.56
N SER A 693 24.22 -0.23 20.10
CA SER A 693 25.47 -0.03 19.35
C SER A 693 26.34 -1.29 19.37
N CYS A 694 25.88 -2.39 18.78
CA CYS A 694 26.62 -3.66 18.74
C CYS A 694 26.68 -4.26 17.34
N GLU A 695 27.70 -5.09 17.10
CA GLU A 695 28.05 -5.62 15.76
C GLU A 695 27.05 -6.67 15.25
N TYR A 696 26.38 -7.41 16.16
CA TYR A 696 25.40 -8.44 15.83
C TYR A 696 24.19 -8.40 16.77
N THR A 697 22.99 -8.52 16.21
CA THR A 697 21.73 -8.54 16.96
C THR A 697 20.87 -9.74 16.59
N ALA A 698 20.18 -10.31 17.58
CA ALA A 698 19.13 -11.31 17.36
C ALA A 698 17.94 -11.08 18.30
N LEU A 699 16.78 -11.55 17.85
CA LEU A 699 15.52 -11.60 18.57
C LEU A 699 15.27 -13.06 18.98
N LEU A 700 15.45 -13.35 20.27
CA LEU A 700 15.21 -14.70 20.80
C LEU A 700 13.71 -14.98 20.92
N GLU A 701 13.31 -16.25 20.86
CA GLU A 701 11.90 -16.63 21.03
C GLU A 701 11.36 -16.16 22.40
N GLY A 702 10.33 -15.31 22.35
CA GLY A 702 9.71 -14.70 23.54
C GLY A 702 10.25 -13.32 23.91
N ASP A 703 11.34 -12.86 23.29
CA ASP A 703 11.88 -11.51 23.48
C ASP A 703 11.31 -10.53 22.44
N CYS A 704 11.01 -9.31 22.89
CA CYS A 704 10.38 -8.27 22.07
C CYS A 704 11.34 -7.21 21.53
N CYS A 705 12.57 -7.17 22.07
CA CYS A 705 13.62 -6.28 21.60
C CYS A 705 14.86 -7.07 21.23
N PRO A 706 15.55 -6.66 20.14
CA PRO A 706 16.79 -7.31 19.73
C PRO A 706 17.84 -7.17 20.84
N ARG A 707 18.67 -8.19 21.03
CA ARG A 707 19.79 -8.16 21.97
C ARG A 707 21.10 -8.31 21.23
N CYS A 708 22.15 -7.72 21.80
CA CYS A 708 23.50 -7.90 21.29
C CYS A 708 23.94 -9.34 21.52
N ILE A 709 24.40 -9.99 20.46
CA ILE A 709 24.95 -11.33 20.53
C ILE A 709 26.39 -11.32 20.03
N SER A 710 27.19 -12.28 20.50
CA SER A 710 28.58 -12.44 20.08
C SER A 710 28.75 -13.44 18.95
N ASP A 711 27.78 -14.33 18.73
CA ASP A 711 27.86 -15.34 17.68
C ASP A 711 27.11 -14.90 16.41
N PRO A 712 27.80 -14.64 15.29
CA PRO A 712 27.16 -14.24 14.04
C PRO A 712 26.22 -15.32 13.48
N CYS A 713 26.38 -16.60 13.86
CA CYS A 713 25.49 -17.66 13.39
C CYS A 713 24.05 -17.52 13.88
N LEU A 714 23.88 -17.01 15.11
CA LEU A 714 22.58 -16.80 15.74
C LEU A 714 21.96 -15.42 15.40
N ALA A 715 22.65 -14.58 14.60
CA ALA A 715 22.19 -13.23 14.27
C ALA A 715 21.08 -13.23 13.21
N ASP A 716 19.98 -12.52 13.50
CA ASP A 716 18.87 -12.31 12.56
C ASP A 716 19.17 -11.17 11.57
N ASN A 717 19.85 -10.13 12.04
CA ASN A 717 20.29 -9.02 11.20
C ASN A 717 21.81 -8.89 11.26
N ILE A 718 22.48 -9.05 10.11
CA ILE A 718 23.93 -9.00 10.00
C ILE A 718 24.34 -8.21 8.76
N THR A 719 25.19 -7.20 8.96
CA THR A 719 25.91 -6.53 7.87
C THR A 719 27.11 -7.38 7.47
N TYR A 720 27.08 -7.88 6.23
CA TYR A 720 28.13 -8.75 5.69
C TYR A 720 29.39 -7.94 5.35
N ASP A 721 30.48 -8.21 6.05
CA ASP A 721 31.80 -7.66 5.77
C ASP A 721 32.51 -8.56 4.74
N ILE A 722 32.66 -8.05 3.52
CA ILE A 722 33.32 -8.73 2.40
C ILE A 722 34.80 -9.03 2.65
N ARG A 723 35.44 -8.40 3.66
CA ARG A 723 36.83 -8.67 4.03
C ARG A 723 36.99 -9.95 4.85
N LYS A 724 35.91 -10.48 5.43
CA LYS A 724 35.92 -11.73 6.20
C LYS A 724 35.41 -12.88 5.34
N THR A 725 36.23 -13.92 5.13
CA THR A 725 35.89 -15.11 4.34
C THR A 725 35.82 -16.35 5.23
N CYS A 726 35.01 -17.33 4.85
CA CYS A 726 34.91 -18.61 5.55
C CYS A 726 35.46 -19.73 4.66
N LEU A 727 36.16 -20.71 5.24
CA LEU A 727 36.54 -21.91 4.51
C LEU A 727 35.43 -22.96 4.58
N ASP A 728 35.02 -23.51 3.45
CA ASP A 728 34.13 -24.67 3.44
C ASP A 728 34.87 -25.98 3.77
N SER A 729 34.12 -27.05 4.02
CA SER A 729 34.65 -28.39 4.34
C SER A 729 35.48 -29.01 3.20
N SER A 730 35.46 -28.41 2.01
CA SER A 730 36.21 -28.82 0.83
C SER A 730 37.43 -27.92 0.57
N GLY A 731 37.73 -26.98 1.48
CA GLY A 731 38.90 -26.10 1.42
C GLY A 731 38.74 -24.84 0.58
N ILE A 732 37.52 -24.53 0.11
CA ILE A 732 37.25 -23.37 -0.76
C ILE A 732 36.90 -22.15 0.12
N SER A 733 37.54 -21.02 -0.13
CA SER A 733 37.19 -19.76 0.55
C SER A 733 35.91 -19.17 -0.03
N ARG A 734 34.90 -19.00 0.83
CA ARG A 734 33.59 -18.42 0.52
C ARG A 734 33.50 -17.02 1.11
N LEU A 735 32.95 -16.08 0.35
CA LEU A 735 32.71 -14.70 0.82
C LEU A 735 31.60 -14.67 1.89
N SER A 736 31.66 -13.68 2.79
CA SER A 736 30.57 -13.42 3.73
C SER A 736 29.25 -13.18 2.98
N GLY A 737 28.22 -13.96 3.31
CA GLY A 737 26.92 -13.99 2.65
C GLY A 737 26.71 -15.19 1.71
N ALA A 738 27.76 -15.89 1.29
CA ALA A 738 27.67 -17.05 0.41
C ALA A 738 26.96 -18.24 1.07
N LEU A 739 26.10 -18.93 0.31
CA LEU A 739 25.36 -20.13 0.71
C LEU A 739 25.83 -21.33 -0.14
N TRP A 740 26.01 -22.49 0.47
CA TRP A 740 26.33 -23.75 -0.23
C TRP A 740 25.78 -24.96 0.51
N THR A 741 25.61 -26.08 -0.19
CA THR A 741 25.27 -27.37 0.40
C THR A 741 26.52 -28.12 0.84
N MET A 742 26.46 -28.82 1.97
CA MET A 742 27.61 -29.54 2.50
C MET A 742 27.91 -30.78 1.62
N ALA A 743 29.16 -30.93 1.19
CA ALA A 743 29.56 -32.05 0.36
C ALA A 743 29.38 -33.38 1.13
N GLY A 744 28.49 -34.25 0.63
CA GLY A 744 28.13 -35.52 1.28
C GLY A 744 26.90 -35.49 2.17
N SER A 745 26.30 -34.31 2.42
CA SER A 745 25.02 -34.18 3.12
C SER A 745 24.13 -33.17 2.37
N PRO A 746 23.32 -33.63 1.39
CA PRO A 746 22.54 -32.74 0.53
C PRO A 746 21.45 -31.97 1.31
N CYS A 747 21.07 -32.46 2.48
CA CYS A 747 20.09 -31.83 3.38
C CYS A 747 20.69 -30.79 4.33
N THR A 748 22.02 -30.58 4.30
CA THR A 748 22.70 -29.57 5.13
C THR A 748 23.09 -28.38 4.28
N THR A 749 22.56 -27.21 4.62
CA THR A 749 22.90 -25.93 3.98
C THR A 749 23.77 -25.10 4.91
N CYS A 750 24.88 -24.59 4.39
CA CYS A 750 25.85 -23.80 5.12
C CYS A 750 25.94 -22.39 4.54
N LYS A 751 26.04 -21.40 5.42
CA LYS A 751 26.20 -19.99 5.09
C LYS A 751 27.43 -19.41 5.76
N CYS A 752 28.21 -18.61 5.03
CA CYS A 752 29.30 -17.83 5.62
C CYS A 752 28.74 -16.53 6.22
N LYS A 753 28.90 -16.33 7.53
CA LYS A 753 28.55 -15.09 8.23
C LYS A 753 29.81 -14.51 8.90
N ASN A 754 30.38 -13.45 8.30
CA ASN A 754 31.53 -12.67 8.77
C ASN A 754 32.70 -13.51 9.30
N GLY A 755 33.09 -14.54 8.54
CA GLY A 755 34.24 -15.41 8.85
C GLY A 755 33.89 -16.69 9.62
N ARG A 756 32.63 -16.91 10.03
CA ARG A 756 32.15 -18.20 10.56
C ARG A 756 31.22 -18.92 9.59
N VAL A 757 31.40 -20.23 9.46
CA VAL A 757 30.48 -21.12 8.74
C VAL A 757 29.34 -21.50 9.67
N CYS A 758 28.11 -21.17 9.27
CA CYS A 758 26.90 -21.46 10.01
C CYS A 758 26.04 -22.42 9.17
N CYS A 759 25.87 -23.65 9.63
CA CYS A 759 25.11 -24.67 8.90
C CYS A 759 23.80 -25.02 9.60
N SER A 760 22.75 -25.20 8.81
CA SER A 760 21.43 -25.68 9.23
C SER A 760 21.06 -26.93 8.45
N VAL A 761 20.41 -27.87 9.14
CA VAL A 761 19.96 -29.13 8.56
C VAL A 761 18.46 -29.06 8.35
N ASP A 762 18.01 -29.37 7.14
CA ASP A 762 16.60 -29.53 6.82
C ASP A 762 16.13 -30.93 7.24
N LEU A 763 15.28 -30.98 8.27
CA LEU A 763 14.76 -32.23 8.87
C LEU A 763 13.77 -32.95 7.95
N GLU A 764 13.05 -32.25 7.07
CA GLU A 764 12.12 -32.88 6.13
C GLU A 764 12.88 -33.57 4.98
N CYS A 765 14.00 -32.98 4.56
CA CYS A 765 14.90 -33.58 3.58
C CYS A 765 15.54 -34.89 4.08
N LEU A 766 15.80 -35.00 5.39
CA LEU A 766 16.32 -36.22 6.03
C LEU A 766 15.26 -37.32 6.20
N GLN A 767 13.96 -36.98 6.20
CA GLN A 767 12.88 -37.98 6.31
C GLN A 767 12.48 -38.58 4.96
N ASN A 768 12.79 -37.88 3.86
CA ASN A 768 12.42 -38.27 2.50
C ASN A 768 13.57 -38.90 1.68
N ASN A 769 14.78 -39.04 2.27
CA ASN A 769 15.94 -39.78 1.73
C ASN A 769 16.38 -40.83 2.75
#